data_AF-A0A365XX36-F1
#
_entry.id   AF-A0A365XX36-F1
#
_cell.length_a   1.000
_cell.length_b   1.000
_cell.length_c   1.000
_cell.angle_alpha   90.00
_cell.angle_beta   90.00
_cell.angle_gamma   90.00
#
_symmetry.space_group_name_H-M   'P 1'
#
loop_
_entity.id
_entity.type
_entity.pdbx_description
1 polymer ?
#
loop_
_entity_poly.entity_id
_entity_poly.type
_entity_poly.pdbx_seq_one_letter_code
_entity_poly.pdbx_strand_id
1 'polypeptide(L)'
;MDAQVSSSSIRPELRLIAATVSPINAWASSSSTSPGPRLIAAPVSPHIARISGDTIRVVNGITQSFTVDSPEDEGLVLIRPTVADLLAEVQSASPGNISYQINTADGVLKTAGIITAGDRLTVTNAQGSTIYQLWPENKALTGQLQLLQPAISAGTSKDLILQYTAGQRTPDATIMIYFPAGIRITPDNTTVNVIGRGDVLLKDLDKQSIGRTGTRYSYSKVGSVDIQSAADGGSVVIFRHLDLRPANGPDLVLKVRNVVLTATGQYPFKAMYTTAAPAVLTSSGAGTETTLLNVVSGIADFERIIVNDKPFHALEKATQARFRWTSTAGNVQLLQSSDSGKTWIRANARIDAASGTAIVTGLQPNKLYQFRLSTKEGFSNIAACYSGKLDVQYFGIHGDEETDHTDRINAAIRYLHDIGGGTLFFGKGIYNVRTVHLQSNVYLYVDKGAVVRAIKGADAPEATWFSDKAYRAGLSPTDPGPYLDPENYLTKQDVGHHYFHNAMFFGERLDNIRIIGNGLITGNGNLVTSDKVMNNPPDKRADKMFSLKLCTNVEIGGIARDNDLWYDPEKDAPYYAGKNGSKITDDSNMLQIDRAGHFVLLATGTDTIFVHDTYFGKNNQSNVRDIYDFMACNQVTVRNIYSRVSSDDIIKPGSDCALGFTRPARHYRVRNVIGDTNCNLFQIGSETADDIMDVCVDNIYVLGANKAGFSISTNDGAHVKDIHLNCGHTGPVNQRSKMFRTTAPFFISISNRGRIIGATVGKYTFTEEGHKRTELLVQNVNIGQVENILINGIDIAEVYSGSSFGGDVRWKPFDGSQKRATSIIAGYQLPEPAAVEGGLNFALPDGRHTGYIRNVIFQDVHITDKGGNPLSDTSQRPPELGVGQYNVGNLKVQPAYGLWARHVEGLSIQESSFRYEKRDSRFVLYFDDVKSAGISNIKVVKAADALSIIGQNRSFGIQLKNIVCYQDEWGKSPAMGAVSSR
;
A
#
# COMPACT_ATOMS: atom_id res chain seq x y z
N MET A 1 74.94 -16.34 5.33
CA MET A 1 74.43 -16.66 3.97
C MET A 1 72.91 -16.47 3.99
N ASP A 2 72.38 -15.28 4.26
CA ASP A 2 72.55 -13.94 3.63
C ASP A 2 71.52 -13.74 2.51
N ALA A 3 70.84 -12.60 2.37
CA ALA A 3 71.13 -11.28 2.95
C ALA A 3 69.92 -10.56 3.56
N GLN A 4 70.20 -9.40 4.16
CA GLN A 4 69.24 -8.34 4.55
C GLN A 4 68.67 -7.66 3.27
N VAL A 5 67.73 -6.69 3.27
CA VAL A 5 67.72 -5.36 3.95
C VAL A 5 66.30 -4.76 3.90
N SER A 6 65.86 -4.16 5.03
CA SER A 6 64.95 -2.97 5.26
C SER A 6 63.91 -2.53 4.20
N SER A 7 62.82 -1.80 4.48
CA SER A 7 62.03 -1.35 5.66
C SER A 7 60.87 -0.47 5.08
N SER A 8 59.97 0.27 5.76
CA SER A 8 59.66 0.70 7.15
C SER A 8 58.13 1.07 7.17
N SER A 9 57.44 1.68 8.16
CA SER A 9 57.74 2.25 9.49
C SER A 9 56.44 2.33 10.35
N ILE A 10 56.58 2.66 11.65
CA ILE A 10 55.69 3.46 12.53
C ILE A 10 54.20 3.04 12.76
N ARG A 11 53.83 3.04 14.06
CA ARG A 11 52.52 2.84 14.73
C ARG A 11 51.71 4.18 14.81
N PRO A 12 50.41 4.26 15.22
CA PRO A 12 49.77 3.41 16.24
C PRO A 12 48.26 3.07 16.17
N GLU A 13 47.93 2.08 17.01
CA GLU A 13 46.72 1.85 17.83
C GLU A 13 45.37 2.52 17.49
N LEU A 14 44.34 1.67 17.39
CA LEU A 14 42.95 2.02 17.68
C LEU A 14 42.27 0.85 18.43
N ARG A 15 41.72 1.14 19.63
CA ARG A 15 40.81 0.26 20.37
C ARG A 15 39.52 1.01 20.73
N LEU A 16 38.38 0.52 20.24
CA LEU A 16 37.08 0.63 20.93
C LEU A 16 36.75 -0.83 21.33
N ILE A 17 36.50 -1.16 22.61
CA ILE A 17 35.44 -0.67 23.50
C ILE A 17 34.06 -1.01 22.93
N ALA A 18 33.67 -2.28 23.09
CA ALA A 18 32.28 -2.67 23.22
C ALA A 18 31.94 -2.73 24.72
N ALA A 19 30.79 -2.19 25.14
CA ALA A 19 30.36 -2.19 26.53
C ALA A 19 29.14 -3.11 26.69
N THR A 20 29.33 -4.27 27.31
CA THR A 20 28.25 -5.19 27.68
C THR A 20 28.01 -5.12 29.19
N VAL A 21 26.74 -5.04 29.59
CA VAL A 21 26.34 -5.06 31.02
C VAL A 21 26.17 -6.51 31.45
N SER A 22 27.09 -7.01 32.26
CA SER A 22 26.99 -8.34 32.89
C SER A 22 26.41 -8.21 34.31
N PRO A 23 25.44 -9.07 34.71
CA PRO A 23 24.99 -9.12 36.10
C PRO A 23 26.09 -9.71 36.99
N ILE A 24 26.31 -9.10 38.16
CA ILE A 24 27.30 -9.55 39.14
C ILE A 24 26.68 -10.66 40.01
N ASN A 25 27.35 -11.79 40.10
CA ASN A 25 27.22 -12.78 41.18
C ASN A 25 28.63 -13.20 41.62
N ALA A 26 28.83 -13.47 42.90
CA ALA A 26 30.15 -13.68 43.50
C ALA A 26 30.17 -14.86 44.48
N TRP A 27 31.36 -15.41 44.73
CA TRP A 27 31.68 -16.59 45.54
C TRP A 27 31.17 -17.92 44.92
N ALA A 28 31.88 -19.04 44.95
CA ALA A 28 33.13 -19.39 45.66
C ALA A 28 34.09 -20.24 44.79
N SER A 29 35.30 -20.50 45.30
CA SER A 29 36.34 -21.26 44.59
C SER A 29 36.29 -22.77 44.87
N SER A 30 36.12 -23.58 43.83
CA SER A 30 36.45 -25.01 43.82
C SER A 30 36.94 -25.42 42.43
N SER A 31 37.87 -26.37 42.36
CA SER A 31 38.43 -26.85 41.09
C SER A 31 37.43 -27.74 40.33
N SER A 32 36.92 -27.25 39.21
CA SER A 32 36.17 -28.04 38.23
C SER A 32 36.64 -27.70 36.82
N THR A 33 36.46 -28.65 35.89
CA THR A 33 36.67 -28.42 34.46
C THR A 33 35.85 -27.24 33.96
N SER A 34 36.43 -26.41 33.09
CA SER A 34 35.69 -25.32 32.44
C SER A 34 34.45 -25.88 31.73
N PRO A 35 33.24 -25.35 31.99
CA PRO A 35 32.07 -25.75 31.23
C PRO A 35 32.26 -25.35 29.76
N GLY A 36 31.81 -26.21 28.85
CA GLY A 36 31.84 -25.93 27.41
C GLY A 36 30.88 -24.80 27.00
N PRO A 37 30.82 -24.49 25.69
CA PRO A 37 30.06 -23.35 25.19
C PRO A 37 28.57 -23.47 25.50
N ARG A 38 28.02 -22.46 26.20
CA ARG A 38 26.59 -22.37 26.49
C ARG A 38 25.84 -21.75 25.32
N LEU A 39 24.72 -22.34 24.93
CA LEU A 39 23.81 -21.77 23.96
C LEU A 39 22.81 -20.79 24.59
N ILE A 40 22.46 -19.79 23.78
CA ILE A 40 21.22 -19.01 23.88
C ILE A 40 20.52 -19.08 22.51
N ALA A 41 19.25 -18.69 22.48
CA ALA A 41 18.52 -18.54 21.23
C ALA A 41 19.03 -17.32 20.43
N ALA A 42 18.92 -17.37 19.10
CA ALA A 42 19.16 -16.25 18.21
C ALA A 42 18.05 -15.17 18.32
N PRO A 43 18.29 -13.92 17.87
CA PRO A 43 17.29 -12.86 17.91
C PRO A 43 16.01 -13.15 17.10
N VAL A 44 16.08 -14.08 16.15
CA VAL A 44 14.94 -14.70 15.49
C VAL A 44 15.06 -16.20 15.77
N SER A 45 14.13 -16.75 16.55
CA SER A 45 14.16 -18.16 16.97
C SER A 45 12.76 -18.76 17.20
N PRO A 46 11.87 -18.72 16.20
CA PRO A 46 10.49 -19.16 16.33
C PRO A 46 10.33 -20.66 16.66
N HIS A 47 11.28 -21.51 16.28
CA HIS A 47 11.22 -22.94 16.60
C HIS A 47 11.77 -23.30 17.98
N ILE A 48 12.50 -22.41 18.66
CA ILE A 48 12.99 -22.65 20.03
C ILE A 48 11.89 -22.26 21.03
N ALA A 49 11.36 -23.26 21.75
CA ALA A 49 10.46 -23.02 22.87
C ALA A 49 11.22 -22.66 24.15
N ARG A 50 12.34 -23.33 24.44
CA ARG A 50 13.22 -23.02 25.59
C ARG A 50 14.59 -23.69 25.49
N ILE A 51 15.65 -22.98 25.88
CA ILE A 51 16.92 -23.62 26.28
C ILE A 51 17.00 -23.63 27.81
N SER A 52 17.30 -24.79 28.40
CA SER A 52 17.43 -24.92 29.86
C SER A 52 18.32 -26.10 30.23
N GLY A 53 19.41 -25.84 30.98
CA GLY A 53 20.38 -26.87 31.35
C GLY A 53 21.09 -27.42 30.11
N ASP A 54 21.04 -28.73 29.94
CA ASP A 54 21.53 -29.53 28.82
C ASP A 54 20.41 -29.88 27.81
N THR A 55 19.27 -29.19 27.86
CA THR A 55 18.10 -29.50 27.02
C THR A 55 17.65 -28.29 26.20
N ILE A 56 17.40 -28.51 24.91
CA ILE A 56 16.69 -27.57 24.02
C ILE A 56 15.31 -28.15 23.73
N ARG A 57 14.27 -27.44 24.16
CA ARG A 57 12.88 -27.72 23.81
C ARG A 57 12.56 -26.97 22.53
N VAL A 58 12.25 -27.72 21.47
CA VAL A 58 11.86 -27.20 20.16
C VAL A 58 10.35 -27.38 19.98
N VAL A 59 9.70 -26.51 19.21
CA VAL A 59 8.27 -26.62 18.95
C VAL A 59 7.94 -27.80 18.02
N ASN A 60 6.71 -28.29 18.12
CA ASN A 60 6.12 -29.32 17.28
C ASN A 60 4.62 -29.01 17.12
N GLY A 61 4.10 -29.13 15.91
CA GLY A 61 2.71 -28.83 15.61
C GLY A 61 2.48 -28.71 14.11
N ILE A 62 1.37 -28.06 13.76
CA ILE A 62 0.94 -27.80 12.38
C ILE A 62 0.43 -26.36 12.22
N THR A 63 0.54 -25.81 11.01
CA THR A 63 -0.07 -24.54 10.60
C THR A 63 -0.57 -24.62 9.16
N GLN A 64 -1.46 -23.70 8.74
CA GLN A 64 -1.64 -23.43 7.31
C GLN A 64 -0.56 -22.44 6.85
N SER A 65 0.03 -22.68 5.68
CA SER A 65 1.06 -21.85 5.05
C SER A 65 1.15 -22.13 3.55
N PHE A 66 0.37 -21.40 2.74
CA PHE A 66 0.45 -21.45 1.29
C PHE A 66 1.55 -20.53 0.76
N THR A 67 2.37 -21.08 -0.13
CA THR A 67 3.19 -20.31 -1.07
C THR A 67 2.47 -20.20 -2.41
N VAL A 68 2.96 -19.35 -3.32
CA VAL A 68 2.45 -19.30 -4.71
C VAL A 68 2.59 -20.60 -5.49
N ASP A 69 3.46 -21.53 -5.07
CA ASP A 69 3.64 -22.84 -5.70
C ASP A 69 2.74 -23.92 -5.08
N SER A 70 2.51 -23.89 -3.76
CA SER A 70 1.71 -24.85 -2.98
C SER A 70 0.37 -25.19 -3.65
N PRO A 71 0.02 -26.47 -3.87
CA PRO A 71 -1.33 -26.88 -4.28
C PRO A 71 -2.42 -26.32 -3.35
N GLU A 72 -3.65 -26.20 -3.87
CA GLU A 72 -4.76 -25.51 -3.19
C GLU A 72 -5.26 -26.24 -1.93
N ASP A 73 -5.00 -27.55 -1.86
CA ASP A 73 -5.29 -28.48 -0.77
C ASP A 73 -4.08 -28.80 0.12
N GLU A 74 -2.84 -28.53 -0.33
CA GLU A 74 -1.59 -28.85 0.39
C GLU A 74 -1.03 -27.69 1.24
N GLY A 75 -1.89 -26.84 1.78
CA GLY A 75 -1.48 -25.73 2.66
C GLY A 75 -1.00 -26.13 4.07
N LEU A 76 -1.29 -27.37 4.50
CA LEU A 76 -1.09 -27.82 5.88
C LEU A 76 0.37 -28.30 6.11
N VAL A 77 1.17 -27.50 6.80
CA VAL A 77 2.60 -27.77 7.02
C VAL A 77 2.93 -28.09 8.47
N LEU A 78 3.98 -28.91 8.67
CA LEU A 78 4.56 -29.20 9.99
C LEU A 78 5.49 -28.06 10.42
N ILE A 79 5.26 -27.49 11.60
CA ILE A 79 6.11 -26.42 12.18
C ILE A 79 7.25 -26.97 13.05
N ARG A 80 7.78 -28.17 12.76
CA ARG A 80 8.91 -28.72 13.52
C ARG A 80 10.22 -28.37 12.80
N PRO A 81 11.23 -27.80 13.48
CA PRO A 81 12.46 -27.40 12.82
C PRO A 81 13.17 -28.59 12.17
N THR A 82 13.85 -28.33 11.07
CA THR A 82 14.91 -29.17 10.53
C THR A 82 16.24 -28.96 11.26
N VAL A 83 17.23 -29.79 10.92
CA VAL A 83 18.63 -29.55 11.29
C VAL A 83 19.11 -28.15 10.87
N ALA A 84 18.69 -27.64 9.71
CA ALA A 84 19.10 -26.33 9.23
C ALA A 84 18.48 -25.19 10.07
N ASP A 85 17.17 -25.26 10.34
CA ASP A 85 16.45 -24.24 11.10
C ASP A 85 16.99 -24.15 12.52
N LEU A 86 17.15 -25.29 13.21
CA LEU A 86 17.69 -25.29 14.57
C LEU A 86 19.12 -24.73 14.64
N LEU A 87 19.95 -24.99 13.64
CA LEU A 87 21.32 -24.47 13.59
C LEU A 87 21.39 -22.97 13.23
N ALA A 88 20.38 -22.42 12.55
CA ALA A 88 20.23 -20.97 12.34
C ALA A 88 19.70 -20.25 13.60
N GLU A 89 18.89 -20.93 14.41
CA GLU A 89 18.22 -20.34 15.59
C GLU A 89 19.02 -20.44 16.90
N VAL A 90 20.17 -21.13 16.95
CA VAL A 90 21.05 -21.20 18.13
C VAL A 90 22.31 -20.37 17.95
N GLN A 91 22.77 -19.74 19.04
CA GLN A 91 24.04 -19.04 19.08
C GLN A 91 24.77 -19.29 20.41
N SER A 92 26.10 -19.31 20.38
CA SER A 92 26.91 -19.43 21.60
C SER A 92 26.96 -18.11 22.37
N ALA A 93 26.67 -18.16 23.67
CA ALA A 93 26.96 -17.08 24.61
C ALA A 93 28.46 -17.01 24.99
N SER A 94 29.22 -18.09 24.71
CA SER A 94 30.67 -18.13 24.91
C SER A 94 31.41 -17.67 23.65
N PRO A 95 32.40 -16.76 23.74
CA PRO A 95 33.14 -16.27 22.58
C PRO A 95 34.14 -17.29 22.02
N GLY A 96 34.40 -17.20 20.71
CA GLY A 96 35.37 -18.03 19.98
C GLY A 96 34.77 -18.64 18.71
N ASN A 97 35.58 -19.38 17.96
CA ASN A 97 35.06 -20.21 16.87
C ASN A 97 34.27 -21.38 17.46
N ILE A 98 33.03 -21.54 17.00
CA ILE A 98 32.11 -22.59 17.45
C ILE A 98 31.87 -23.57 16.30
N SER A 99 31.85 -24.86 16.59
CA SER A 99 31.30 -25.88 15.69
C SER A 99 30.08 -26.55 16.30
N TYR A 100 29.15 -26.93 15.44
CA TYR A 100 27.88 -27.57 15.78
C TYR A 100 27.78 -28.92 15.07
N GLN A 101 27.32 -29.95 15.78
CA GLN A 101 27.08 -31.28 15.21
C GLN A 101 25.80 -31.85 15.83
N ILE A 102 24.78 -32.14 15.00
CA ILE A 102 23.60 -32.87 15.44
C ILE A 102 23.78 -34.36 15.14
N ASN A 103 23.45 -35.21 16.12
CA ASN A 103 23.41 -36.65 15.98
C ASN A 103 22.03 -37.17 16.39
N THR A 104 21.63 -38.35 15.90
CA THR A 104 20.44 -39.08 16.37
C THR A 104 20.62 -39.62 17.79
N ALA A 105 19.56 -40.18 18.37
CA ALA A 105 19.58 -40.78 19.72
C ALA A 105 20.59 -41.95 19.86
N ASP A 106 20.80 -42.71 18.78
CA ASP A 106 21.79 -43.79 18.63
C ASP A 106 23.19 -43.30 18.22
N GLY A 107 23.36 -41.99 17.98
CA GLY A 107 24.68 -41.35 17.78
C GLY A 107 25.13 -41.22 16.32
N VAL A 108 24.26 -41.46 15.35
CA VAL A 108 24.56 -41.28 13.92
C VAL A 108 24.51 -39.79 13.56
N LEU A 109 25.48 -39.30 12.78
CA LEU A 109 25.54 -37.92 12.31
C LEU A 109 24.29 -37.55 11.49
N LYS A 110 23.61 -36.48 11.88
CA LYS A 110 22.35 -36.01 11.27
C LYS A 110 22.52 -34.61 10.68
N THR A 111 22.70 -34.53 9.37
CA THR A 111 22.94 -33.28 8.62
C THR A 111 21.68 -32.66 8.00
N ALA A 112 20.56 -33.38 7.98
CA ALA A 112 19.31 -32.95 7.33
C ALA A 112 18.07 -33.58 7.98
N GLY A 113 16.89 -33.15 7.53
CA GLY A 113 15.58 -33.64 8.01
C GLY A 113 15.10 -32.97 9.30
N ILE A 114 13.86 -33.29 9.69
CA ILE A 114 13.23 -32.76 10.91
C ILE A 114 13.93 -33.26 12.18
N ILE A 115 13.97 -32.43 13.23
CA ILE A 115 14.44 -32.84 14.56
C ILE A 115 13.51 -33.92 15.15
N THR A 116 14.10 -34.87 15.86
CA THR A 116 13.40 -35.99 16.53
C THR A 116 13.74 -36.04 18.01
N ALA A 117 12.82 -36.58 18.81
CA ALA A 117 13.00 -36.70 20.26
C ALA A 117 14.20 -37.60 20.58
N GLY A 118 15.17 -37.07 21.33
CA GLY A 118 16.41 -37.77 21.65
C GLY A 118 17.57 -37.53 20.69
N ASP A 119 17.38 -36.74 19.61
CA ASP A 119 18.51 -36.15 18.88
C ASP A 119 19.38 -35.31 19.84
N ARG A 120 20.66 -35.12 19.49
CA ARG A 120 21.64 -34.43 20.34
C ARG A 120 22.46 -33.42 19.55
N LEU A 121 22.41 -32.16 19.95
CA LEU A 121 23.28 -31.10 19.44
C LEU A 121 24.55 -31.00 20.30
N THR A 122 25.67 -31.43 19.76
CA THR A 122 27.00 -31.16 20.33
C THR A 122 27.49 -29.81 19.85
N VAL A 123 27.85 -28.94 20.79
CA VAL A 123 28.44 -27.61 20.56
C VAL A 123 29.88 -27.66 21.05
N THR A 124 30.85 -27.28 20.23
CA THR A 124 32.28 -27.36 20.56
C THR A 124 32.98 -26.04 20.32
N ASN A 125 33.89 -25.66 21.22
CA ASN A 125 34.83 -24.57 21.04
C ASN A 125 36.21 -24.95 21.61
N ALA A 126 37.16 -24.01 21.62
CA ALA A 126 38.52 -24.26 22.12
C ALA A 126 38.63 -24.57 23.63
N GLN A 127 37.54 -24.47 24.40
CA GLN A 127 37.48 -24.80 25.83
C GLN A 127 36.86 -26.18 26.10
N GLY A 128 36.21 -26.80 25.11
CA GLY A 128 35.58 -28.12 25.21
C GLY A 128 34.26 -28.21 24.46
N SER A 129 33.50 -29.27 24.75
CA SER A 129 32.18 -29.53 24.15
C SER A 129 31.06 -29.48 25.19
N THR A 130 29.84 -29.20 24.75
CA THR A 130 28.61 -29.35 25.54
C THR A 130 27.55 -30.01 24.66
N ILE A 131 26.84 -31.00 25.21
CA ILE A 131 25.83 -31.78 24.49
C ILE A 131 24.46 -31.34 24.98
N TYR A 132 23.59 -30.98 24.05
CA TYR A 132 22.21 -30.62 24.29
C TYR A 132 21.27 -31.71 23.77
N GLN A 133 20.42 -32.27 24.64
CA GLN A 133 19.31 -33.13 24.22
C GLN A 133 18.24 -32.27 23.52
N LEU A 134 17.74 -32.74 22.38
CA LEU A 134 16.70 -32.06 21.61
C LEU A 134 15.34 -32.71 21.88
N TRP A 135 14.38 -31.90 22.32
CA TRP A 135 13.07 -32.37 22.78
C TRP A 135 11.92 -31.61 22.10
N PRO A 136 11.21 -32.22 21.14
CA PRO A 136 10.00 -31.64 20.56
C PRO A 136 8.85 -31.52 21.58
N GLU A 137 8.18 -30.36 21.65
CA GLU A 137 7.00 -30.09 22.48
C GLU A 137 5.82 -29.59 21.64
N ASN A 138 4.61 -30.05 21.93
CA ASN A 138 3.40 -29.54 21.25
C ASN A 138 3.14 -28.08 21.63
N LYS A 139 3.52 -27.17 20.72
CA LYS A 139 3.53 -25.71 20.92
C LYS A 139 3.37 -24.97 19.61
N ALA A 140 2.82 -23.76 19.69
CA ALA A 140 2.84 -22.82 18.58
C ALA A 140 4.26 -22.25 18.40
N LEU A 141 4.61 -21.79 17.19
CA LEU A 141 5.88 -21.09 16.94
C LEU A 141 6.02 -19.90 17.90
N THR A 142 7.19 -19.75 18.54
CA THR A 142 7.49 -18.66 19.47
C THR A 142 7.35 -17.30 18.75
N GLY A 143 6.53 -16.40 19.29
CA GLY A 143 6.33 -15.06 18.74
C GLY A 143 7.47 -14.08 19.05
N GLN A 144 7.22 -12.79 18.81
CA GLN A 144 8.17 -11.70 19.09
C GLN A 144 7.47 -10.57 19.85
N LEU A 145 8.07 -10.10 20.94
CA LEU A 145 7.65 -8.93 21.73
C LEU A 145 8.77 -7.89 21.75
N GLN A 146 8.51 -6.71 21.20
CA GLN A 146 9.45 -5.60 21.14
C GLN A 146 8.90 -4.36 21.85
N LEU A 147 9.76 -3.67 22.59
CA LEU A 147 9.48 -2.35 23.16
C LEU A 147 10.24 -1.30 22.33
N LEU A 148 9.55 -0.32 21.74
CA LEU A 148 10.19 0.66 20.87
C LEU A 148 11.07 1.68 21.64
N GLN A 149 10.78 1.86 22.93
CA GLN A 149 11.58 2.68 23.84
C GLN A 149 12.19 1.77 24.94
N PRO A 150 13.35 1.12 24.69
CA PRO A 150 13.96 0.17 25.64
C PRO A 150 14.49 0.81 26.93
N ALA A 151 14.44 2.14 27.05
CA ALA A 151 14.75 2.88 28.27
C ALA A 151 13.85 4.12 28.44
N ILE A 152 13.58 4.50 29.69
CA ILE A 152 12.93 5.79 30.06
C ILE A 152 13.59 6.41 31.28
N SER A 153 13.37 7.71 31.48
CA SER A 153 13.87 8.46 32.64
C SER A 153 12.95 8.32 33.85
N ALA A 154 13.54 8.04 35.01
CA ALA A 154 12.84 7.90 36.28
C ALA A 154 12.08 9.19 36.65
N GLY A 155 10.85 9.03 37.13
CA GLY A 155 9.97 10.13 37.55
C GLY A 155 9.38 10.98 36.40
N THR A 156 9.69 10.66 35.14
CA THR A 156 9.09 11.36 33.98
C THR A 156 7.83 10.66 33.47
N SER A 157 6.93 11.42 32.83
CA SER A 157 5.79 10.85 32.10
C SER A 157 6.19 10.50 30.67
N LYS A 158 5.98 9.26 30.26
CA LYS A 158 6.21 8.77 28.90
C LYS A 158 5.11 7.84 28.41
N ASP A 159 4.86 7.89 27.11
CA ASP A 159 4.11 6.84 26.43
C ASP A 159 5.06 5.66 26.17
N LEU A 160 4.63 4.43 26.46
CA LEU A 160 5.34 3.20 26.10
C LEU A 160 4.67 2.53 24.91
N ILE A 161 5.44 2.21 23.86
CA ILE A 161 4.92 1.51 22.68
C ILE A 161 5.51 0.10 22.60
N LEU A 162 4.63 -0.90 22.66
CA LEU A 162 4.97 -2.31 22.49
C LEU A 162 4.44 -2.81 21.15
N GLN A 163 5.24 -3.60 20.45
CA GLN A 163 4.85 -4.35 19.27
C GLN A 163 4.90 -5.85 19.57
N TYR A 164 3.88 -6.58 19.16
CA TYR A 164 3.84 -8.04 19.28
C TYR A 164 3.43 -8.69 17.96
N THR A 165 4.12 -9.78 17.62
CA THR A 165 3.87 -10.60 16.43
C THR A 165 3.78 -12.07 16.85
N ALA A 166 2.70 -12.74 16.47
CA ALA A 166 2.49 -14.17 16.66
C ALA A 166 3.35 -14.98 15.68
N GLY A 167 4.04 -16.00 16.19
CA GLY A 167 5.01 -16.81 15.42
C GLY A 167 4.38 -17.61 14.27
N GLN A 168 3.07 -17.84 14.28
CA GLN A 168 2.30 -18.39 13.16
C GLN A 168 0.97 -17.67 13.00
N ARG A 169 0.45 -17.65 11.76
CA ARG A 169 -0.88 -17.13 11.42
C ARG A 169 -1.97 -18.05 11.98
N THR A 170 -3.13 -17.52 12.39
CA THR A 170 -4.25 -18.33 12.91
C THR A 170 -5.55 -17.49 13.03
N PRO A 171 -6.75 -18.08 12.85
CA PRO A 171 -8.02 -17.46 13.27
C PRO A 171 -8.24 -17.57 14.79
N ASP A 172 -9.19 -16.79 15.32
CA ASP A 172 -9.68 -16.78 16.71
C ASP A 172 -8.56 -16.80 17.78
N ALA A 173 -7.50 -16.04 17.53
CA ALA A 173 -6.34 -16.01 18.40
C ALA A 173 -6.64 -15.33 19.74
N THR A 174 -5.98 -15.80 20.79
CA THR A 174 -5.86 -15.09 22.08
C THR A 174 -4.41 -14.69 22.30
N ILE A 175 -4.15 -13.44 22.68
CA ILE A 175 -2.83 -12.92 23.04
C ILE A 175 -2.86 -12.40 24.47
N MET A 176 -1.89 -12.80 25.28
CA MET A 176 -1.72 -12.37 26.67
C MET A 176 -0.42 -11.58 26.80
N ILE A 177 -0.47 -10.31 27.23
CA ILE A 177 0.70 -9.47 27.49
C ILE A 177 0.78 -9.14 28.97
N TYR A 178 1.91 -9.49 29.59
CA TYR A 178 2.22 -9.31 31.00
C TYR A 178 3.03 -8.03 31.19
N PHE A 179 2.46 -7.10 31.94
CA PHE A 179 3.02 -5.82 32.33
C PHE A 179 3.54 -5.88 33.78
N PRO A 180 4.78 -5.46 34.05
CA PRO A 180 5.35 -5.51 35.39
C PRO A 180 4.73 -4.48 36.34
N ALA A 181 4.86 -4.73 37.64
CA ALA A 181 4.35 -3.86 38.70
C ALA A 181 4.79 -2.38 38.54
N GLY A 182 3.87 -1.46 38.82
CA GLY A 182 4.05 -0.01 38.63
C GLY A 182 3.53 0.53 37.29
N ILE A 183 3.36 -0.31 36.26
CA ILE A 183 2.77 0.12 34.98
C ILE A 183 1.26 -0.14 35.00
N ARG A 184 0.48 0.89 35.34
CA ARG A 184 -0.99 0.78 35.39
C ARG A 184 -1.60 0.80 33.98
N ILE A 185 -2.23 -0.30 33.59
CA ILE A 185 -3.05 -0.39 32.37
C ILE A 185 -4.52 -0.11 32.70
N THR A 186 -5.20 0.67 31.88
CA THR A 186 -6.65 0.89 31.95
C THR A 186 -7.27 0.91 30.55
N PRO A 187 -8.60 0.73 30.42
CA PRO A 187 -9.28 0.82 29.13
C PRO A 187 -9.20 2.20 28.44
N ASP A 188 -8.84 3.26 29.20
CA ASP A 188 -8.79 4.67 28.76
C ASP A 188 -7.38 5.22 28.53
N ASN A 189 -6.34 4.67 29.19
CA ASN A 189 -4.96 5.14 29.00
C ASN A 189 -4.21 4.39 27.90
N THR A 190 -4.75 3.30 27.37
CA THR A 190 -4.06 2.44 26.42
C THR A 190 -4.81 2.37 25.09
N THR A 191 -4.08 2.56 23.97
CA THR A 191 -4.57 2.22 22.63
C THR A 191 -3.96 0.91 22.13
N VAL A 192 -4.66 0.24 21.22
CA VAL A 192 -4.19 -0.91 20.46
C VAL A 192 -4.47 -0.71 18.97
N ASN A 193 -3.62 -1.27 18.13
CA ASN A 193 -3.75 -1.28 16.67
C ASN A 193 -3.57 -2.73 16.19
N VAL A 194 -4.69 -3.41 15.93
CA VAL A 194 -4.74 -4.82 15.53
C VAL A 194 -4.55 -4.95 14.03
N ILE A 195 -3.56 -5.73 13.59
CA ILE A 195 -3.21 -6.06 12.18
C ILE A 195 -3.22 -4.89 11.18
N GLY A 196 -3.03 -3.64 11.62
CA GLY A 196 -3.05 -2.46 10.75
C GLY A 196 -4.35 -1.66 10.69
N ARG A 197 -5.39 -2.06 11.44
CA ARG A 197 -6.72 -1.41 11.44
C ARG A 197 -6.75 0.02 12.01
N GLY A 198 -5.62 0.53 12.51
CA GLY A 198 -5.51 1.84 13.17
C GLY A 198 -5.68 1.76 14.69
N ASP A 199 -5.22 2.80 15.37
CA ASP A 199 -5.22 2.92 16.84
C ASP A 199 -6.63 3.19 17.40
N VAL A 200 -7.11 2.32 18.28
CA VAL A 200 -8.33 2.51 19.07
C VAL A 200 -8.04 2.35 20.56
N LEU A 201 -8.84 2.99 21.43
CA LEU A 201 -8.75 2.77 22.87
C LEU A 201 -9.20 1.34 23.21
N LEU A 202 -8.60 0.72 24.23
CA LEU A 202 -8.97 -0.65 24.63
C LEU A 202 -10.47 -0.80 24.92
N LYS A 203 -11.11 0.22 25.51
CA LYS A 203 -12.57 0.24 25.77
C LYS A 203 -13.45 0.28 24.52
N ASP A 204 -12.88 0.52 23.34
CA ASP A 204 -13.57 0.71 22.06
C ASP A 204 -13.12 -0.32 21.00
N LEU A 205 -12.26 -1.28 21.34
CA LEU A 205 -11.78 -2.35 20.45
C LEU A 205 -12.94 -3.21 19.90
N ASP A 206 -13.96 -3.47 20.71
CA ASP A 206 -15.14 -4.24 20.32
C ASP A 206 -16.09 -3.47 19.40
N LYS A 207 -15.89 -2.15 19.27
CA LYS A 207 -16.63 -1.23 18.38
C LYS A 207 -15.81 -0.82 17.16
N GLN A 208 -14.53 -1.19 17.08
CA GLN A 208 -13.71 -0.92 15.90
C GLN A 208 -14.29 -1.65 14.69
N SER A 209 -14.40 -0.95 13.56
CA SER A 209 -14.94 -1.55 12.34
C SER A 209 -14.09 -2.73 11.88
N ILE A 210 -14.75 -3.85 11.60
CA ILE A 210 -14.15 -4.99 10.90
C ILE A 210 -13.89 -4.69 9.41
N GLY A 211 -14.43 -3.59 8.89
CA GLY A 211 -14.55 -3.28 7.46
C GLY A 211 -15.96 -3.61 6.96
N ARG A 212 -16.28 -3.30 5.69
CA ARG A 212 -17.45 -3.88 5.03
C ARG A 212 -17.22 -5.37 4.73
N THR A 213 -18.23 -6.20 4.97
CA THR A 213 -18.23 -7.64 4.64
C THR A 213 -19.60 -8.08 4.13
N GLY A 214 -19.66 -9.23 3.45
CA GLY A 214 -20.90 -9.99 3.29
C GLY A 214 -21.26 -10.74 4.58
N THR A 215 -22.49 -11.25 4.66
CA THR A 215 -23.06 -11.85 5.89
C THR A 215 -22.48 -13.21 6.31
N ARG A 216 -21.47 -13.75 5.60
CA ARG A 216 -20.82 -15.03 5.93
C ARG A 216 -19.40 -14.90 6.49
N TYR A 217 -18.92 -13.69 6.81
CA TYR A 217 -17.69 -13.54 7.60
C TYR A 217 -17.97 -13.86 9.08
N SER A 218 -17.07 -14.59 9.74
CA SER A 218 -17.30 -15.17 11.06
C SER A 218 -17.15 -14.16 12.21
N TYR A 219 -16.53 -13.01 11.95
CA TYR A 219 -16.24 -12.00 12.97
C TYR A 219 -17.23 -10.84 12.86
N SER A 220 -17.82 -10.45 13.99
CA SER A 220 -18.70 -9.27 14.12
C SER A 220 -18.03 -8.06 14.78
N LYS A 221 -16.77 -8.22 15.21
CA LYS A 221 -15.91 -7.21 15.84
C LYS A 221 -14.44 -7.59 15.70
N VAL A 222 -13.52 -6.63 15.85
CA VAL A 222 -12.07 -6.85 15.70
C VAL A 222 -11.48 -7.74 16.81
N GLY A 223 -12.12 -7.78 17.97
CA GLY A 223 -11.76 -8.68 19.08
C GLY A 223 -12.48 -8.31 20.38
N SER A 224 -11.96 -8.79 21.50
CA SER A 224 -12.27 -8.30 22.85
C SER A 224 -11.00 -8.20 23.69
N VAL A 225 -11.03 -7.39 24.74
CA VAL A 225 -9.90 -7.21 25.67
C VAL A 225 -10.37 -7.26 27.13
N ASP A 226 -9.51 -7.81 27.97
CA ASP A 226 -9.67 -8.01 29.40
C ASP A 226 -8.36 -7.61 30.11
N ILE A 227 -8.44 -7.12 31.35
CA ILE A 227 -7.29 -6.64 32.13
C ILE A 227 -7.36 -7.24 33.53
N GLN A 228 -6.43 -8.15 33.83
CA GLN A 228 -6.39 -8.90 35.08
C GLN A 228 -5.17 -8.48 35.93
N SER A 229 -5.30 -8.47 37.25
CA SER A 229 -4.15 -8.23 38.15
C SER A 229 -3.23 -9.46 38.19
N ALA A 230 -1.92 -9.25 38.09
CA ALA A 230 -0.94 -10.31 38.26
C ALA A 230 -0.51 -10.46 39.73
N ALA A 231 -0.07 -11.66 40.12
CA ALA A 231 0.26 -12.00 41.52
C ALA A 231 1.50 -11.28 42.07
N ASP A 232 2.31 -10.67 41.21
CA ASP A 232 3.46 -9.83 41.52
C ASP A 232 3.11 -8.33 41.65
N GLY A 233 1.83 -7.96 41.51
CA GLY A 233 1.36 -6.57 41.46
C GLY A 233 1.41 -5.93 40.06
N GLY A 234 1.76 -6.71 39.03
CA GLY A 234 1.64 -6.33 37.62
C GLY A 234 0.21 -6.44 37.07
N SER A 235 0.09 -6.50 35.76
CA SER A 235 -1.20 -6.69 35.07
C SER A 235 -1.05 -7.55 33.82
N VAL A 236 -2.07 -8.34 33.49
CA VAL A 236 -2.15 -9.13 32.25
C VAL A 236 -3.25 -8.56 31.38
N VAL A 237 -2.90 -8.10 30.18
CA VAL A 237 -3.85 -7.67 29.16
C VAL A 237 -4.10 -8.85 28.24
N ILE A 238 -5.36 -9.29 28.14
CA ILE A 238 -5.75 -10.48 27.38
C ILE A 238 -6.67 -10.08 26.25
N PHE A 239 -6.16 -10.13 25.02
CA PHE A 239 -6.93 -9.96 23.80
C PHE A 239 -7.46 -11.31 23.33
N ARG A 240 -8.71 -11.39 22.87
CA ARG A 240 -9.36 -12.62 22.37
C ARG A 240 -10.11 -12.34 21.08
N HIS A 241 -10.39 -13.40 20.32
CA HIS A 241 -11.15 -13.36 19.05
C HIS A 241 -10.48 -12.50 17.97
N LEU A 242 -9.16 -12.58 17.86
CA LEU A 242 -8.38 -11.86 16.84
C LEU A 242 -8.23 -12.72 15.58
N ASP A 243 -8.53 -12.15 14.42
CA ASP A 243 -8.20 -12.76 13.12
C ASP A 243 -6.72 -12.44 12.77
N LEU A 244 -5.81 -13.37 13.03
CA LEU A 244 -4.38 -13.24 12.74
C LEU A 244 -3.97 -14.08 11.52
N ARG A 245 -4.92 -14.37 10.61
CA ARG A 245 -4.61 -14.97 9.31
C ARG A 245 -3.86 -14.01 8.36
N PRO A 246 -4.18 -12.70 8.33
CA PRO A 246 -3.39 -11.73 7.57
C PRO A 246 -2.00 -11.55 8.18
N ALA A 247 -1.02 -11.20 7.35
CA ALA A 247 0.31 -10.74 7.78
C ALA A 247 0.44 -9.27 7.39
N ASN A 248 0.50 -8.37 8.38
CA ASN A 248 0.44 -6.91 8.20
C ASN A 248 1.45 -6.21 9.13
N GLY A 249 2.69 -6.67 9.13
CA GLY A 249 3.70 -6.37 10.14
C GLY A 249 3.27 -6.86 11.54
N PRO A 250 3.51 -6.08 12.62
CA PRO A 250 3.08 -6.46 13.97
C PRO A 250 1.57 -6.71 14.07
N ASP A 251 1.18 -7.80 14.73
CA ASP A 251 -0.21 -8.17 14.97
C ASP A 251 -0.91 -7.22 15.93
N LEU A 252 -0.20 -6.81 16.98
CA LEU A 252 -0.64 -5.80 17.93
C LEU A 252 0.45 -4.73 18.07
N VAL A 253 0.06 -3.46 17.92
CA VAL A 253 0.82 -2.34 18.48
C VAL A 253 0.03 -1.78 19.65
N LEU A 254 0.56 -1.87 20.88
CA LEU A 254 -0.02 -1.28 22.08
C LEU A 254 0.71 0.03 22.39
N LYS A 255 -0.04 1.07 22.75
CA LYS A 255 0.51 2.32 23.27
C LYS A 255 -0.12 2.66 24.62
N VAL A 256 0.64 2.47 25.69
CA VAL A 256 0.25 2.84 27.07
C VAL A 256 0.65 4.28 27.32
N ARG A 257 -0.31 5.15 27.63
CA ARG A 257 -0.09 6.61 27.76
C ARG A 257 0.27 7.02 29.18
N ASN A 258 1.13 8.03 29.30
CA ASN A 258 1.52 8.68 30.56
C ASN A 258 1.99 7.71 31.67
N VAL A 259 2.84 6.74 31.32
CA VAL A 259 3.51 5.87 32.29
C VAL A 259 4.57 6.68 33.05
N VAL A 260 4.58 6.56 34.38
CA VAL A 260 5.57 7.17 35.27
C VAL A 260 6.14 6.09 36.17
N LEU A 261 7.44 5.83 36.09
CA LEU A 261 8.15 4.89 36.96
C LEU A 261 9.24 5.64 37.73
N THR A 262 9.24 5.57 39.06
CA THR A 262 10.15 6.32 39.93
C THR A 262 11.38 5.53 40.38
N ALA A 263 11.28 4.20 40.47
CA ALA A 263 12.41 3.34 40.81
C ALA A 263 13.23 3.01 39.55
N THR A 264 14.54 3.19 39.63
CA THR A 264 15.48 2.78 38.58
C THR A 264 15.69 1.26 38.62
N GLY A 265 15.72 0.61 37.46
CA GLY A 265 15.89 -0.84 37.37
C GLY A 265 15.43 -1.41 36.03
N GLN A 266 15.34 -2.74 35.97
CA GLN A 266 14.82 -3.46 34.81
C GLN A 266 13.40 -3.94 35.06
N TYR A 267 12.51 -3.62 34.13
CA TYR A 267 11.09 -3.93 34.17
C TYR A 267 10.79 -4.95 33.06
N PRO A 268 10.61 -6.23 33.39
CA PRO A 268 10.44 -7.29 32.40
C PRO A 268 8.99 -7.35 31.89
N PHE A 269 8.86 -7.51 30.58
CA PHE A 269 7.61 -7.78 29.89
C PHE A 269 7.68 -9.16 29.25
N LYS A 270 6.52 -9.82 29.18
CA LYS A 270 6.33 -11.11 28.53
C LYS A 270 5.05 -11.08 27.73
N ALA A 271 5.01 -11.79 26.61
CA ALA A 271 3.78 -12.12 25.91
C ALA A 271 3.63 -13.64 25.76
N MET A 272 2.45 -14.10 25.32
CA MET A 272 2.22 -15.41 24.71
C MET A 272 0.93 -15.37 23.89
N TYR A 273 0.72 -16.35 23.02
CA TYR A 273 -0.53 -16.48 22.26
C TYR A 273 -1.01 -17.93 22.16
N THR A 274 -2.27 -18.09 21.80
CA THR A 274 -2.87 -19.37 21.40
C THR A 274 -3.41 -19.33 19.98
N THR A 275 -3.27 -20.44 19.27
CA THR A 275 -3.94 -20.70 17.99
C THR A 275 -5.29 -21.38 18.21
N ALA A 276 -6.24 -21.19 17.27
CA ALA A 276 -7.47 -21.99 17.24
C ALA A 276 -7.42 -23.07 16.15
N ALA A 277 -6.85 -22.75 14.99
CA ALA A 277 -6.68 -23.66 13.85
C ALA A 277 -5.24 -23.61 13.30
N PRO A 278 -4.76 -24.67 12.62
CA PRO A 278 -5.39 -25.98 12.42
C PRO A 278 -5.34 -26.89 13.67
N ALA A 279 -4.63 -26.47 14.72
CA ALA A 279 -4.65 -27.08 16.03
C ALA A 279 -4.69 -25.99 17.12
N VAL A 280 -5.23 -26.33 18.29
CA VAL A 280 -5.16 -25.46 19.48
C VAL A 280 -3.81 -25.67 20.16
N LEU A 281 -2.94 -24.67 20.06
CA LEU A 281 -1.58 -24.68 20.59
C LEU A 281 -1.33 -23.39 21.39
N THR A 282 -0.30 -23.40 22.24
CA THR A 282 0.16 -22.21 22.97
C THR A 282 1.66 -22.04 22.72
N SER A 283 2.12 -20.79 22.60
CA SER A 283 3.55 -20.48 22.45
C SER A 283 4.37 -20.75 23.73
N SER A 284 5.63 -20.32 23.77
CA SER A 284 6.49 -20.51 24.95
C SER A 284 6.31 -19.41 25.98
N GLY A 285 6.03 -18.18 25.53
CA GLY A 285 6.18 -16.97 26.30
C GLY A 285 7.60 -16.81 26.86
N ALA A 286 8.60 -17.17 26.07
CA ALA A 286 10.01 -17.14 26.41
C ALA A 286 10.83 -16.66 25.19
N GLY A 287 12.13 -16.43 25.38
CA GLY A 287 13.01 -15.97 24.31
C GLY A 287 12.53 -14.65 23.71
N THR A 288 12.25 -14.64 22.41
CA THR A 288 11.76 -13.48 21.65
C THR A 288 10.40 -12.96 22.10
N GLU A 289 9.59 -13.73 22.84
CA GLU A 289 8.35 -13.25 23.47
C GLU A 289 8.57 -12.49 24.79
N THR A 290 9.81 -12.08 25.09
CA THR A 290 10.15 -11.31 26.31
C THR A 290 11.02 -10.10 25.98
N THR A 291 10.85 -9.00 26.72
CA THR A 291 11.64 -7.78 26.55
C THR A 291 11.80 -7.01 27.86
N LEU A 292 12.71 -6.03 27.91
CA LEU A 292 13.10 -5.30 29.12
C LEU A 292 13.02 -3.79 28.90
N LEU A 293 12.28 -3.08 29.76
CA LEU A 293 12.41 -1.63 29.91
C LEU A 293 13.47 -1.33 30.97
N ASN A 294 14.41 -0.43 30.66
CA ASN A 294 15.43 0.05 31.59
C ASN A 294 15.05 1.45 32.10
N VAL A 295 14.67 1.57 33.37
CA VAL A 295 14.38 2.87 33.99
C VAL A 295 15.67 3.41 34.59
N VAL A 296 16.12 4.58 34.14
CA VAL A 296 17.40 5.20 34.51
C VAL A 296 17.23 6.59 35.11
N SER A 297 18.18 7.04 35.93
CA SER A 297 18.13 8.36 36.58
C SER A 297 18.44 9.54 35.65
N GLY A 298 19.14 9.29 34.53
CA GLY A 298 19.45 10.30 33.51
C GLY A 298 18.38 10.42 32.42
N ILE A 299 18.64 11.30 31.44
CA ILE A 299 17.76 11.51 30.27
C ILE A 299 17.92 10.34 29.28
N ALA A 300 16.84 9.59 29.05
CA ALA A 300 16.85 8.38 28.21
C ALA A 300 16.22 8.56 26.82
N ASP A 301 15.57 9.71 26.61
CA ASP A 301 14.70 10.00 25.47
C ASP A 301 15.20 11.17 24.61
N PHE A 302 16.50 11.49 24.67
CA PHE A 302 17.10 12.53 23.84
C PHE A 302 17.14 12.07 22.38
N GLU A 303 16.33 12.68 21.52
CA GLU A 303 16.13 12.25 20.13
C GLU A 303 16.22 13.41 19.14
N ARG A 304 16.57 13.09 17.89
CA ARG A 304 16.59 14.04 16.77
C ARG A 304 15.17 14.21 16.23
N ILE A 305 14.76 15.47 16.03
CA ILE A 305 13.53 15.81 15.31
C ILE A 305 13.84 15.77 13.81
N ILE A 306 13.15 14.90 13.08
CA ILE A 306 13.22 14.85 11.62
C ILE A 306 12.26 15.86 11.00
N VAL A 307 12.73 16.52 9.94
CA VAL A 307 11.97 17.51 9.16
C VAL A 307 11.06 16.74 8.21
N ASN A 308 9.73 16.85 8.40
CA ASN A 308 8.73 16.08 7.65
C ASN A 308 7.91 16.91 6.65
N ASP A 309 8.31 18.16 6.38
CA ASP A 309 7.76 19.11 5.41
C ASP A 309 7.40 18.45 4.05
N LYS A 310 6.32 18.88 3.38
CA LYS A 310 5.96 18.44 2.02
C LYS A 310 5.61 19.65 1.14
N PRO A 311 6.14 19.77 -0.09
CA PRO A 311 7.12 18.89 -0.76
C PRO A 311 8.47 18.82 -0.03
N PHE A 312 9.32 17.85 -0.38
CA PHE A 312 10.71 17.82 0.11
C PHE A 312 11.49 19.05 -0.40
N HIS A 313 11.63 20.05 0.46
CA HIS A 313 12.60 21.11 0.27
C HIS A 313 13.98 20.60 0.68
N ALA A 314 14.87 20.41 -0.31
CA ALA A 314 16.23 19.97 -0.05
C ALA A 314 16.95 20.96 0.89
N LEU A 315 17.41 20.46 2.04
CA LEU A 315 18.28 21.21 2.94
C LEU A 315 19.69 21.31 2.34
N GLU A 316 19.84 22.09 1.26
CA GLU A 316 21.12 22.34 0.57
C GLU A 316 22.22 22.85 1.52
N LYS A 317 21.79 23.45 2.65
CA LYS A 317 22.65 23.80 3.79
C LYS A 317 22.08 23.19 5.07
N ALA A 318 22.08 21.86 5.15
CA ALA A 318 21.77 21.08 6.37
C ALA A 318 22.87 21.24 7.46
N THR A 319 23.18 22.49 7.79
CA THR A 319 24.15 22.91 8.80
C THR A 319 23.51 23.00 10.19
N GLN A 320 22.29 22.49 10.34
CA GLN A 320 21.50 22.53 11.56
C GLN A 320 20.92 21.14 11.88
N ALA A 321 20.72 20.87 13.17
CA ALA A 321 19.98 19.71 13.65
C ALA A 321 19.11 20.12 14.84
N ARG A 322 17.89 19.56 14.92
CA ARG A 322 16.90 19.84 15.96
C ARG A 322 16.74 18.62 16.86
N PHE A 323 16.59 18.82 18.17
CA PHE A 323 16.48 17.75 19.16
C PHE A 323 15.41 18.05 20.20
N ARG A 324 14.85 17.00 20.81
CA ARG A 324 13.93 17.06 21.96
C ARG A 324 14.24 15.99 23.00
N TRP A 325 13.81 16.23 24.23
CA TRP A 325 13.84 15.32 25.38
C TRP A 325 12.82 15.78 26.44
N THR A 326 12.49 14.96 27.44
CA THR A 326 11.68 15.41 28.58
C THR A 326 12.51 16.35 29.46
N SER A 327 12.09 17.61 29.58
CA SER A 327 12.70 18.59 30.48
C SER A 327 12.84 18.06 31.91
N THR A 328 14.01 18.30 32.51
CA THR A 328 14.33 18.02 33.91
C THR A 328 14.87 19.27 34.59
N ALA A 329 14.73 19.36 35.92
CA ALA A 329 15.11 20.55 36.68
C ALA A 329 16.65 20.66 36.85
N GLY A 330 17.32 21.34 35.92
CA GLY A 330 18.75 21.63 36.03
C GLY A 330 19.34 22.35 34.82
N ASN A 331 20.63 22.71 34.92
CA ASN A 331 21.40 23.19 33.77
C ASN A 331 21.76 22.00 32.87
N VAL A 332 21.38 22.08 31.60
CA VAL A 332 21.66 21.06 30.58
C VAL A 332 22.66 21.61 29.57
N GLN A 333 23.74 20.88 29.29
CA GLN A 333 24.70 21.20 28.25
C GLN A 333 24.64 20.18 27.12
N LEU A 334 24.32 20.62 25.89
CA LEU A 334 24.42 19.79 24.70
C LEU A 334 25.89 19.63 24.26
N LEU A 335 26.35 18.40 24.15
CA LEU A 335 27.66 18.02 23.62
C LEU A 335 27.52 17.43 22.22
N GLN A 336 28.55 17.64 21.40
CA GLN A 336 28.69 17.04 20.08
C GLN A 336 30.03 16.31 19.95
N SER A 337 30.03 15.23 19.18
CA SER A 337 31.18 14.48 18.68
C SER A 337 31.11 14.46 17.15
N SER A 338 32.26 14.41 16.48
CA SER A 338 32.33 14.19 15.01
C SER A 338 33.41 13.16 14.63
N ASP A 339 33.72 12.26 15.56
CA ASP A 339 34.73 11.19 15.46
C ASP A 339 34.21 9.83 16.00
N SER A 340 32.89 9.67 15.99
CA SER A 340 32.14 8.53 16.54
C SER A 340 32.34 8.31 18.04
N GLY A 341 32.23 9.39 18.81
CA GLY A 341 32.12 9.37 20.27
C GLY A 341 33.45 9.35 21.02
N LYS A 342 34.58 9.47 20.33
CA LYS A 342 35.93 9.46 20.93
C LYS A 342 36.23 10.77 21.65
N THR A 343 35.87 11.91 21.04
CA THR A 343 35.94 13.24 21.67
C THR A 343 34.57 13.92 21.69
N TRP A 344 34.35 14.73 22.72
CA TRP A 344 33.10 15.45 22.95
C TRP A 344 33.40 16.91 23.30
N ILE A 345 32.80 17.83 22.54
CA ILE A 345 32.91 19.28 22.75
C ILE A 345 31.52 19.89 22.95
N ARG A 346 31.44 21.12 23.48
CA ARG A 346 30.16 21.85 23.57
C ARG A 346 29.60 22.11 22.16
N ALA A 347 28.34 21.80 21.94
CA ALA A 347 27.66 22.09 20.68
C ALA A 347 27.33 23.59 20.57
N ASN A 348 27.41 24.13 19.35
CA ASN A 348 26.91 25.48 19.05
C ASN A 348 25.38 25.43 18.92
N ALA A 349 24.69 25.50 20.06
CA ALA A 349 23.26 25.22 20.14
C ALA A 349 22.48 26.29 20.92
N ARG A 350 21.32 26.68 20.37
CA ARG A 350 20.26 27.34 21.14
C ARG A 350 19.47 26.26 21.87
N ILE A 351 19.59 26.21 23.19
CA ILE A 351 18.88 25.30 24.08
C ILE A 351 17.71 26.06 24.71
N ASP A 352 16.53 25.46 24.69
CA ASP A 352 15.43 25.79 25.58
C ASP A 352 15.22 24.60 26.53
N ALA A 353 15.77 24.73 27.73
CA ALA A 353 15.69 23.68 28.74
C ALA A 353 14.27 23.49 29.29
N ALA A 354 13.39 24.50 29.21
CA ALA A 354 12.04 24.43 29.76
C ALA A 354 11.09 23.63 28.85
N SER A 355 11.20 23.80 27.52
CA SER A 355 10.50 22.92 26.57
C SER A 355 11.23 21.60 26.31
N GLY A 356 12.47 21.44 26.79
CA GLY A 356 13.30 20.27 26.52
C GLY A 356 13.71 20.18 25.05
N THR A 357 14.09 21.29 24.42
CA THR A 357 14.44 21.34 22.99
C THR A 357 15.77 22.03 22.72
N ALA A 358 16.42 21.67 21.61
CA ALA A 358 17.63 22.33 21.14
C ALA A 358 17.70 22.43 19.61
N ILE A 359 18.30 23.52 19.13
CA ILE A 359 18.69 23.71 17.72
C ILE A 359 20.21 23.91 17.67
N VAL A 360 20.93 22.93 17.12
CA VAL A 360 22.36 23.03 16.80
C VAL A 360 22.52 23.76 15.46
N THR A 361 23.54 24.59 15.32
CA THR A 361 23.83 25.33 14.08
C THR A 361 25.34 25.35 13.77
N GLY A 362 25.71 25.48 12.50
CA GLY A 362 27.11 25.50 12.07
C GLY A 362 27.74 24.11 11.89
N LEU A 363 26.93 23.07 11.68
CA LEU A 363 27.43 21.74 11.32
C LEU A 363 28.11 21.78 9.94
N GLN A 364 29.25 21.12 9.82
CA GLN A 364 29.93 20.89 8.54
C GLN A 364 29.05 19.95 7.69
N PRO A 365 28.76 20.24 6.41
CA PRO A 365 28.05 19.31 5.53
C PRO A 365 28.78 17.98 5.34
N ASN A 366 28.02 16.95 4.96
CA ASN A 366 28.48 15.61 4.60
C ASN A 366 29.30 14.92 5.72
N LYS A 367 28.86 15.09 6.98
CA LYS A 367 29.57 14.57 8.16
C LYS A 367 28.63 13.91 9.15
N LEU A 368 29.05 12.78 9.71
CA LEU A 368 28.36 12.19 10.86
C LEU A 368 28.69 12.98 12.12
N TYR A 369 27.65 13.36 12.85
CA TYR A 369 27.71 13.89 14.19
C TYR A 369 26.95 12.98 15.16
N GLN A 370 27.48 12.86 16.38
CA GLN A 370 26.79 12.27 17.53
C GLN A 370 26.59 13.35 18.59
N PHE A 371 25.45 13.31 19.27
CA PHE A 371 25.03 14.29 20.25
C PHE A 371 24.57 13.61 21.53
N ARG A 372 24.84 14.25 22.67
CA ARG A 372 24.29 13.85 23.96
C ARG A 372 24.20 15.05 24.89
N LEU A 373 23.25 15.02 25.80
CA LEU A 373 23.14 15.98 26.88
C LEU A 373 24.10 15.58 28.00
N SER A 374 24.63 16.58 28.70
CA SER A 374 25.31 16.46 29.98
C SER A 374 24.43 17.16 31.04
N THR A 375 24.08 16.43 32.09
CA THR A 375 23.34 16.92 33.25
C THR A 375 24.10 16.60 34.54
N LYS A 376 23.51 16.87 35.71
CA LYS A 376 24.07 16.49 37.02
C LYS A 376 24.01 14.97 37.25
N GLU A 377 23.05 14.30 36.62
CA GLU A 377 22.73 12.88 36.73
C GLU A 377 23.60 12.02 35.79
N GLY A 378 24.34 12.64 34.88
CA GLY A 378 25.27 11.99 33.95
C GLY A 378 25.11 12.48 32.51
N PHE A 379 25.26 11.57 31.56
CA PHE A 379 24.98 11.81 30.14
C PHE A 379 23.65 11.20 29.73
N SER A 380 23.00 11.79 28.73
CA SER A 380 21.86 11.15 28.07
C SER A 380 22.27 9.96 27.21
N ASN A 381 21.28 9.23 26.70
CA ASN A 381 21.44 8.45 25.47
C ASN A 381 22.00 9.32 24.32
N ILE A 382 22.60 8.69 23.32
CA ILE A 382 23.16 9.38 22.15
C ILE A 382 22.10 9.49 21.06
N ALA A 383 21.94 10.69 20.49
CA ALA A 383 21.24 10.89 19.22
C ALA A 383 22.27 11.18 18.12
N ALA A 384 22.10 10.60 16.93
CA ALA A 384 23.00 10.80 15.81
C ALA A 384 22.34 11.66 14.70
N CYS A 385 23.17 12.29 13.86
CA CYS A 385 22.74 12.99 12.67
C CYS A 385 23.85 12.97 11.63
N TYR A 386 23.56 12.52 10.40
CA TYR A 386 24.39 12.87 9.25
C TYR A 386 23.92 14.22 8.71
N SER A 387 24.85 15.16 8.50
CA SER A 387 24.54 16.46 7.91
C SER A 387 24.58 16.39 6.38
N GLY A 388 23.54 16.86 5.71
CA GLY A 388 23.42 16.79 4.24
C GLY A 388 22.86 15.44 3.76
N LYS A 389 23.33 14.96 2.61
CA LYS A 389 22.93 13.66 2.03
C LYS A 389 24.12 12.70 2.08
N LEU A 390 23.92 11.47 2.55
CA LEU A 390 24.94 10.44 2.62
C LEU A 390 25.07 9.76 1.25
N ASP A 391 26.22 9.92 0.60
CA ASP A 391 26.50 9.26 -0.70
C ASP A 391 26.62 7.74 -0.53
N VAL A 392 25.98 6.97 -1.41
CA VAL A 392 26.04 5.50 -1.42
C VAL A 392 27.48 4.95 -1.50
N GLN A 393 28.41 5.70 -2.09
CA GLN A 393 29.83 5.34 -2.15
C GLN A 393 30.48 5.17 -0.77
N TYR A 394 29.91 5.76 0.30
CA TYR A 394 30.37 5.52 1.67
C TYR A 394 30.29 4.04 2.09
N PHE A 395 29.40 3.26 1.45
CA PHE A 395 29.23 1.81 1.66
C PHE A 395 29.94 0.97 0.58
N GLY A 396 30.85 1.57 -0.20
CA GLY A 396 31.49 0.91 -1.34
C GLY A 396 30.51 0.56 -2.46
N ILE A 397 29.48 1.39 -2.67
CA ILE A 397 28.54 1.27 -3.78
C ILE A 397 28.97 2.27 -4.87
N HIS A 398 29.63 1.76 -5.90
CA HIS A 398 29.98 2.52 -7.10
C HIS A 398 29.02 2.09 -8.21
N GLY A 399 28.43 3.03 -8.94
CA GLY A 399 27.40 2.68 -9.92
C GLY A 399 28.01 2.18 -11.23
N ASP A 400 27.73 0.93 -11.60
CA ASP A 400 28.23 0.25 -12.79
C ASP A 400 27.14 -0.62 -13.48
N GLU A 401 27.47 -1.24 -14.61
CA GLU A 401 26.48 -1.97 -15.42
C GLU A 401 26.26 -3.44 -15.01
N GLU A 402 27.04 -4.02 -14.11
CA GLU A 402 27.05 -5.47 -13.84
C GLU A 402 26.76 -5.81 -12.37
N THR A 403 27.27 -5.02 -11.42
CA THR A 403 27.22 -5.31 -9.98
C THR A 403 25.79 -5.20 -9.45
N ASP A 404 25.35 -6.23 -8.73
CA ASP A 404 24.17 -6.16 -7.85
C ASP A 404 24.55 -5.48 -6.53
N HIS A 405 23.86 -4.37 -6.20
CA HIS A 405 24.13 -3.61 -4.97
C HIS A 405 23.08 -3.81 -3.87
N THR A 406 22.11 -4.72 -4.06
CA THR A 406 20.91 -4.86 -3.20
C THR A 406 21.26 -4.89 -1.71
N ASP A 407 22.12 -5.82 -1.28
CA ASP A 407 22.47 -5.98 0.14
C ASP A 407 23.16 -4.75 0.73
N ARG A 408 24.00 -4.06 -0.06
CA ARG A 408 24.71 -2.85 0.38
C ARG A 408 23.77 -1.65 0.47
N ILE A 409 22.82 -1.51 -0.45
CA ILE A 409 21.78 -0.49 -0.39
C ILE A 409 20.85 -0.75 0.80
N ASN A 410 20.42 -1.99 1.02
CA ASN A 410 19.60 -2.38 2.17
C ASN A 410 20.36 -2.25 3.51
N ALA A 411 21.69 -2.37 3.51
CA ALA A 411 22.53 -2.01 4.67
C ALA A 411 22.65 -0.49 4.87
N ALA A 412 22.79 0.30 3.80
CA ALA A 412 22.87 1.75 3.85
C ALA A 412 21.56 2.41 4.33
N ILE A 413 20.41 1.88 3.90
CA ILE A 413 19.09 2.33 4.35
C ILE A 413 18.89 2.01 5.83
N ARG A 414 19.21 0.78 6.28
CA ARG A 414 19.16 0.42 7.71
C ARG A 414 20.09 1.30 8.54
N TYR A 415 21.33 1.52 8.11
CA TYR A 415 22.26 2.43 8.80
C TYR A 415 21.67 3.85 8.97
N LEU A 416 21.03 4.39 7.93
CA LEU A 416 20.37 5.69 8.02
C LEU A 416 19.19 5.67 8.99
N HIS A 417 18.39 4.61 9.01
CA HIS A 417 17.32 4.42 9.98
C HIS A 417 17.85 4.33 11.43
N ASP A 418 18.88 3.52 11.66
CA ASP A 418 19.49 3.28 12.98
C ASP A 418 20.09 4.56 13.60
N ILE A 419 20.60 5.49 12.78
CA ILE A 419 21.04 6.82 13.26
C ILE A 419 19.89 7.82 13.43
N GLY A 420 18.63 7.41 13.23
CA GLY A 420 17.41 8.22 13.39
C GLY A 420 16.86 8.85 12.10
N GLY A 421 17.24 8.35 10.93
CA GLY A 421 16.78 8.82 9.61
C GLY A 421 17.74 9.76 8.87
N GLY A 422 17.49 10.01 7.58
CA GLY A 422 18.33 10.87 6.73
C GLY A 422 18.13 10.62 5.24
N THR A 423 18.94 11.29 4.41
CA THR A 423 18.88 11.15 2.94
C THR A 423 20.04 10.32 2.41
N LEU A 424 19.76 9.22 1.71
CA LEU A 424 20.71 8.46 0.91
C LEU A 424 20.79 9.08 -0.50
N PHE A 425 22.00 9.36 -0.99
CA PHE A 425 22.23 10.02 -2.26
C PHE A 425 22.83 9.06 -3.29
N PHE A 426 22.11 8.87 -4.39
CA PHE A 426 22.56 8.17 -5.59
C PHE A 426 23.08 9.22 -6.57
N GLY A 427 24.39 9.22 -6.78
CA GLY A 427 25.08 10.12 -7.72
C GLY A 427 25.11 9.56 -9.15
N LYS A 428 26.02 10.07 -9.99
CA LYS A 428 26.16 9.56 -11.37
C LYS A 428 26.58 8.08 -11.38
N GLY A 429 25.74 7.23 -11.98
CA GLY A 429 26.01 5.80 -12.12
C GLY A 429 24.74 4.99 -12.39
N ILE A 430 24.92 3.71 -12.70
CA ILE A 430 23.83 2.73 -12.76
C ILE A 430 23.88 1.90 -11.48
N TYR A 431 22.73 1.66 -10.86
CA TYR A 431 22.64 0.92 -9.61
C TYR A 431 21.66 -0.24 -9.77
N ASN A 432 22.18 -1.46 -9.98
CA ASN A 432 21.33 -2.64 -10.11
C ASN A 432 20.79 -3.08 -8.75
N VAL A 433 19.49 -3.35 -8.68
CA VAL A 433 18.78 -3.79 -7.47
C VAL A 433 17.74 -4.87 -7.75
N ARG A 434 17.54 -5.75 -6.75
CA ARG A 434 16.38 -6.63 -6.59
C ARG A 434 15.32 -5.88 -5.79
N THR A 435 15.01 -6.33 -4.58
CA THR A 435 14.08 -5.66 -3.66
C THR A 435 14.84 -4.75 -2.69
N VAL A 436 14.58 -3.45 -2.80
CA VAL A 436 15.07 -2.42 -1.88
C VAL A 436 14.12 -2.31 -0.70
N HIS A 437 14.60 -2.61 0.50
CA HIS A 437 13.82 -2.56 1.73
C HIS A 437 13.84 -1.15 2.29
N LEU A 438 12.71 -0.46 2.19
CA LEU A 438 12.53 0.90 2.70
C LEU A 438 12.51 0.89 4.24
N GLN A 439 12.78 2.03 4.86
CA GLN A 439 12.76 2.20 6.32
C GLN A 439 12.23 3.58 6.71
N SER A 440 11.59 3.67 7.88
CA SER A 440 10.99 4.91 8.36
C SER A 440 12.04 6.02 8.54
N ASN A 441 11.67 7.26 8.17
CA ASN A 441 12.54 8.44 8.16
C ASN A 441 13.76 8.37 7.21
N VAL A 442 13.80 7.44 6.25
CA VAL A 442 14.86 7.37 5.23
C VAL A 442 14.35 7.88 3.87
N TYR A 443 15.10 8.79 3.27
CA TYR A 443 14.80 9.43 2.00
C TYR A 443 15.82 8.97 0.94
N LEU A 444 15.37 8.48 -0.20
CA LEU A 444 16.21 8.13 -1.34
C LEU A 444 16.22 9.30 -2.32
N TYR A 445 17.39 9.90 -2.57
CA TYR A 445 17.56 10.96 -3.55
C TYR A 445 18.29 10.43 -4.80
N VAL A 446 17.59 10.35 -5.92
CA VAL A 446 18.09 9.87 -7.21
C VAL A 446 18.42 11.07 -8.10
N ASP A 447 19.70 11.42 -8.18
CA ASP A 447 20.17 12.59 -8.92
C ASP A 447 20.04 12.44 -10.44
N LYS A 448 20.05 13.55 -11.20
CA LYS A 448 19.96 13.60 -12.67
C LYS A 448 20.95 12.67 -13.40
N GLY A 449 22.10 12.36 -12.80
CA GLY A 449 23.08 11.40 -13.34
C GLY A 449 22.84 9.93 -12.98
N ALA A 450 21.89 9.63 -12.10
CA ALA A 450 21.66 8.31 -11.51
C ALA A 450 20.60 7.50 -12.28
N VAL A 451 20.84 6.19 -12.39
CA VAL A 451 19.86 5.21 -12.87
C VAL A 451 19.73 4.09 -11.85
N VAL A 452 18.60 3.98 -11.15
CA VAL A 452 18.32 2.80 -10.31
C VAL A 452 17.56 1.78 -11.16
N ARG A 453 18.08 0.56 -11.29
CA ARG A 453 17.74 -0.38 -12.36
C ARG A 453 17.36 -1.75 -11.80
N ALA A 454 16.16 -2.23 -12.07
CA ALA A 454 15.74 -3.56 -11.60
C ALA A 454 16.50 -4.69 -12.33
N ILE A 455 16.91 -5.70 -11.57
CA ILE A 455 17.40 -7.00 -12.03
C ILE A 455 16.50 -8.13 -11.52
N LYS A 456 16.71 -9.35 -12.01
CA LYS A 456 15.89 -10.52 -11.68
C LYS A 456 16.19 -11.08 -10.29
N GLY A 457 15.21 -11.82 -9.75
CA GLY A 457 15.26 -12.37 -8.41
C GLY A 457 14.99 -11.33 -7.33
N ALA A 458 13.96 -10.51 -7.51
CA ALA A 458 13.32 -9.82 -6.38
C ALA A 458 12.87 -10.84 -5.31
N ASP A 459 12.54 -10.35 -4.12
CA ASP A 459 12.05 -11.20 -3.03
C ASP A 459 10.85 -12.05 -3.45
N ALA A 460 10.78 -13.25 -2.91
CA ALA A 460 9.68 -14.17 -3.20
C ALA A 460 8.34 -13.60 -2.67
N PRO A 461 7.22 -13.82 -3.38
CA PRO A 461 5.88 -13.59 -2.84
C PRO A 461 5.73 -14.23 -1.45
N GLU A 462 5.20 -13.47 -0.49
CA GLU A 462 5.10 -13.89 0.89
C GLU A 462 4.20 -15.13 1.11
N ALA A 463 4.50 -15.92 2.15
CA ALA A 463 3.65 -17.04 2.55
C ALA A 463 2.39 -16.55 3.26
N THR A 464 1.26 -17.24 3.05
CA THR A 464 -0.08 -16.76 3.40
C THR A 464 -0.96 -17.87 3.99
N TRP A 465 -2.06 -17.50 4.66
CA TRP A 465 -2.97 -18.50 5.27
C TRP A 465 -3.87 -19.21 4.24
N PHE A 466 -4.10 -18.62 3.06
CA PHE A 466 -5.02 -19.12 2.03
C PHE A 466 -4.33 -19.31 0.69
N SER A 467 -4.92 -20.08 -0.23
CA SER A 467 -4.49 -20.12 -1.62
C SER A 467 -5.14 -19.01 -2.46
N ASP A 468 -4.40 -18.40 -3.38
CA ASP A 468 -4.92 -17.46 -4.38
C ASP A 468 -5.40 -18.16 -5.67
N LYS A 469 -5.16 -19.48 -5.81
CA LYS A 469 -5.27 -20.21 -7.07
C LYS A 469 -6.68 -20.16 -7.69
N ALA A 470 -7.74 -20.21 -6.88
CA ALA A 470 -9.12 -20.05 -7.31
C ALA A 470 -9.43 -18.70 -8.02
N TYR A 471 -8.61 -17.65 -7.86
CA TYR A 471 -8.75 -16.37 -8.58
C TYR A 471 -7.73 -16.19 -9.73
N ARG A 472 -6.71 -17.04 -9.90
CA ARG A 472 -5.69 -16.88 -10.98
C ARG A 472 -6.25 -16.96 -12.41
N ALA A 473 -7.52 -17.33 -12.58
CA ALA A 473 -8.25 -17.28 -13.85
C ALA A 473 -9.11 -16.00 -14.04
N GLY A 474 -9.18 -15.12 -13.03
CA GLY A 474 -10.14 -14.03 -12.93
C GLY A 474 -11.52 -14.49 -12.44
N LEU A 475 -12.51 -13.59 -12.49
CA LEU A 475 -13.91 -13.96 -12.24
C LEU A 475 -14.58 -14.55 -13.48
N SER A 476 -15.44 -15.54 -13.27
CA SER A 476 -16.38 -16.06 -14.26
C SER A 476 -17.81 -15.65 -13.92
N PRO A 477 -18.67 -15.31 -14.90
CA PRO A 477 -20.10 -15.16 -14.67
C PRO A 477 -20.82 -16.44 -14.24
N THR A 478 -20.18 -17.62 -14.27
CA THR A 478 -20.86 -18.92 -14.05
C THR A 478 -20.11 -19.95 -13.22
N ASP A 479 -18.87 -19.66 -12.80
CA ASP A 479 -18.03 -20.51 -11.93
C ASP A 479 -17.84 -19.81 -10.58
N PRO A 480 -18.28 -20.41 -9.46
CA PRO A 480 -18.24 -19.79 -8.14
C PRO A 480 -16.86 -19.82 -7.47
N GLY A 481 -15.81 -20.40 -8.06
CA GLY A 481 -14.49 -20.65 -7.44
C GLY A 481 -14.04 -19.63 -6.38
N PRO A 482 -13.84 -18.34 -6.74
CA PRO A 482 -13.46 -17.27 -5.80
C PRO A 482 -14.35 -17.05 -4.56
N TYR A 483 -15.59 -17.52 -4.59
CA TYR A 483 -16.61 -17.39 -3.54
C TYR A 483 -16.88 -18.69 -2.78
N LEU A 484 -16.20 -19.80 -3.13
CA LEU A 484 -16.34 -21.09 -2.44
C LEU A 484 -15.88 -21.00 -0.98
N ASP A 485 -14.78 -20.29 -0.73
CA ASP A 485 -14.38 -19.84 0.59
C ASP A 485 -14.77 -18.35 0.75
N PRO A 486 -15.75 -18.01 1.62
CA PRO A 486 -16.14 -16.64 1.87
C PRO A 486 -15.08 -15.87 2.67
N GLU A 487 -14.23 -16.54 3.45
CA GLU A 487 -13.23 -15.92 4.32
C GLU A 487 -11.87 -15.74 3.63
N ASN A 488 -11.59 -16.51 2.58
CA ASN A 488 -10.38 -16.34 1.77
C ASN A 488 -10.36 -14.95 1.12
N TYR A 489 -9.58 -14.04 1.68
CA TYR A 489 -9.43 -12.68 1.16
C TYR A 489 -8.55 -12.63 -0.10
N LEU A 490 -7.69 -13.64 -0.36
CA LEU A 490 -6.85 -13.76 -1.56
C LEU A 490 -7.61 -14.22 -2.81
N THR A 491 -8.95 -14.21 -2.78
CA THR A 491 -9.79 -14.41 -3.97
C THR A 491 -10.76 -13.24 -4.19
N LYS A 492 -10.51 -12.10 -3.56
CA LYS A 492 -11.41 -10.93 -3.56
C LYS A 492 -10.84 -9.70 -4.32
N GLN A 493 -9.64 -9.80 -4.90
CA GLN A 493 -9.03 -8.80 -5.78
C GLN A 493 -8.06 -9.47 -6.75
N ASP A 494 -7.41 -8.68 -7.61
CA ASP A 494 -6.54 -9.21 -8.66
C ASP A 494 -5.15 -9.61 -8.10
N VAL A 495 -4.52 -10.62 -8.70
CA VAL A 495 -3.32 -11.31 -8.15
C VAL A 495 -2.16 -10.36 -7.84
N GLY A 496 -2.03 -9.27 -8.59
CA GLY A 496 -1.02 -8.22 -8.35
C GLY A 496 -1.18 -7.47 -7.02
N HIS A 497 -2.37 -7.50 -6.40
CA HIS A 497 -2.66 -6.91 -5.10
C HIS A 497 -2.40 -7.86 -3.91
N HIS A 498 -2.13 -9.15 -4.15
CA HIS A 498 -2.07 -10.17 -3.08
C HIS A 498 -0.76 -10.19 -2.32
N TYR A 499 0.33 -10.06 -3.06
CA TYR A 499 1.69 -10.19 -2.56
C TYR A 499 2.38 -8.85 -2.70
N PHE A 500 3.08 -8.41 -1.67
CA PHE A 500 3.69 -7.08 -1.59
C PHE A 500 5.21 -7.14 -1.63
N HIS A 501 5.81 -8.27 -1.25
CA HIS A 501 7.27 -8.43 -1.18
C HIS A 501 7.93 -8.51 -2.57
N ASN A 502 7.19 -8.97 -3.58
CA ASN A 502 7.66 -9.20 -4.95
C ASN A 502 7.82 -7.89 -5.77
N ALA A 503 8.50 -6.90 -5.20
CA ALA A 503 8.64 -5.55 -5.74
C ALA A 503 10.11 -5.10 -5.84
N MET A 504 10.36 -4.05 -6.63
CA MET A 504 11.68 -3.39 -6.70
C MET A 504 11.98 -2.55 -5.44
N PHE A 505 10.96 -1.95 -4.84
CA PHE A 505 11.00 -1.25 -3.56
C PHE A 505 9.80 -1.66 -2.70
N PHE A 506 10.04 -2.09 -1.47
CA PHE A 506 9.01 -2.57 -0.55
C PHE A 506 9.07 -1.83 0.80
N GLY A 507 7.90 -1.57 1.39
CA GLY A 507 7.77 -1.07 2.75
C GLY A 507 6.41 -1.40 3.37
N GLU A 508 6.41 -1.89 4.61
CA GLU A 508 5.22 -2.23 5.39
C GLU A 508 5.26 -1.57 6.77
N ARG A 509 4.14 -0.95 7.20
CA ARG A 509 3.98 -0.30 8.54
C ARG A 509 4.98 0.84 8.83
N LEU A 510 5.52 1.48 7.78
CA LEU A 510 6.57 2.52 7.89
C LEU A 510 6.00 3.95 7.91
N ASP A 511 6.80 4.93 8.35
CA ASP A 511 6.45 6.36 8.40
C ASP A 511 7.54 7.24 7.76
N ASN A 512 7.13 8.31 7.09
CA ASN A 512 7.99 9.37 6.55
C ASN A 512 9.08 8.80 5.62
N ILE A 513 8.64 8.16 4.52
CA ILE A 513 9.51 7.65 3.44
C ILE A 513 9.45 8.58 2.23
N ARG A 514 10.58 8.77 1.54
CA ARG A 514 10.64 9.55 0.30
C ARG A 514 11.48 8.88 -0.77
N ILE A 515 11.02 8.90 -2.01
CA ILE A 515 11.79 8.45 -3.19
C ILE A 515 11.71 9.56 -4.24
N ILE A 516 12.76 10.37 -4.30
CA ILE A 516 12.71 11.72 -4.90
C ILE A 516 13.94 12.03 -5.75
N GLY A 517 13.83 13.00 -6.65
CA GLY A 517 14.96 13.51 -7.44
C GLY A 517 14.61 13.68 -8.91
N ASN A 518 15.61 13.69 -9.79
CA ASN A 518 15.42 13.95 -11.22
C ASN A 518 16.28 13.05 -12.14
N GLY A 519 16.77 11.94 -11.61
CA GLY A 519 17.35 10.83 -12.38
C GLY A 519 16.29 9.89 -12.96
N LEU A 520 16.70 8.64 -13.18
CA LEU A 520 15.88 7.56 -13.74
C LEU A 520 15.72 6.42 -12.74
N ILE A 521 14.49 5.93 -12.58
CA ILE A 521 14.20 4.63 -11.95
C ILE A 521 13.54 3.75 -13.01
N THR A 522 14.13 2.60 -13.32
CA THR A 522 13.66 1.74 -14.41
C THR A 522 13.52 0.29 -13.98
N GLY A 523 12.37 -0.32 -14.31
CA GLY A 523 12.13 -1.74 -14.13
C GLY A 523 12.89 -2.62 -15.14
N ASN A 524 13.60 -2.01 -16.12
CA ASN A 524 14.49 -2.65 -17.09
C ASN A 524 13.88 -3.81 -17.93
N GLY A 525 12.56 -4.05 -17.83
CA GLY A 525 11.92 -5.25 -18.36
C GLY A 525 12.11 -6.52 -17.53
N ASN A 526 12.58 -6.40 -16.29
CA ASN A 526 12.66 -7.51 -15.32
C ASN A 526 11.44 -7.57 -14.38
N LEU A 527 10.69 -6.47 -14.26
CA LEU A 527 9.36 -6.43 -13.64
C LEU A 527 8.32 -6.88 -14.68
N VAL A 528 7.27 -7.59 -14.26
CA VAL A 528 6.29 -8.26 -15.14
C VAL A 528 4.93 -7.57 -15.10
N THR A 529 4.18 -7.56 -16.22
CA THR A 529 2.88 -6.88 -16.39
C THR A 529 1.65 -7.81 -16.36
N SER A 530 1.82 -9.13 -16.26
CA SER A 530 0.74 -10.11 -16.43
C SER A 530 0.03 -10.48 -15.11
N ASP A 531 -1.28 -10.67 -15.16
CA ASP A 531 -2.09 -11.24 -14.06
C ASP A 531 -1.63 -12.64 -13.65
N LYS A 532 -0.92 -13.34 -14.55
CA LYS A 532 -0.40 -14.70 -14.34
C LYS A 532 1.03 -14.72 -13.81
N VAL A 533 1.56 -13.59 -13.32
CA VAL A 533 2.94 -13.46 -12.84
C VAL A 533 3.36 -14.54 -11.82
N MET A 534 2.45 -14.97 -10.94
CA MET A 534 2.75 -16.01 -9.93
C MET A 534 2.96 -17.41 -10.52
N ASN A 535 2.63 -17.61 -11.80
CA ASN A 535 2.91 -18.84 -12.55
C ASN A 535 4.28 -18.80 -13.25
N ASN A 536 5.02 -17.68 -13.19
CA ASN A 536 6.38 -17.59 -13.71
C ASN A 536 7.38 -18.38 -12.83
N PRO A 537 8.58 -18.71 -13.36
CA PRO A 537 9.72 -19.09 -12.54
C PRO A 537 10.04 -18.03 -11.46
N PRO A 538 10.58 -18.42 -10.29
CA PRO A 538 10.78 -17.51 -9.15
C PRO A 538 11.54 -16.21 -9.47
N ASP A 539 12.54 -16.26 -10.36
CA ASP A 539 13.35 -15.09 -10.75
C ASP A 539 12.56 -13.98 -11.48
N LYS A 540 11.32 -14.30 -11.93
CA LYS A 540 10.43 -13.45 -12.75
C LYS A 540 9.05 -13.25 -12.10
N ARG A 541 8.97 -13.32 -10.77
CA ARG A 541 7.72 -13.04 -10.03
C ARG A 541 7.56 -11.58 -9.60
N ALA A 542 8.56 -10.74 -9.86
CA ALA A 542 8.50 -9.31 -9.59
C ALA A 542 7.51 -8.61 -10.54
N ASP A 543 6.56 -7.83 -10.02
CA ASP A 543 5.55 -7.12 -10.82
C ASP A 543 5.36 -5.63 -10.45
N LYS A 544 5.81 -5.21 -9.27
CA LYS A 544 5.65 -3.85 -8.75
C LYS A 544 6.99 -3.10 -8.71
N MET A 545 6.99 -1.82 -9.08
CA MET A 545 8.15 -0.96 -8.81
C MET A 545 8.15 -0.50 -7.35
N PHE A 546 7.09 0.18 -6.89
CA PHE A 546 6.89 0.57 -5.49
C PHE A 546 5.71 -0.21 -4.88
N SER A 547 5.91 -0.80 -3.71
CA SER A 547 4.91 -1.59 -2.98
C SER A 547 4.85 -1.11 -1.53
N LEU A 548 3.76 -0.45 -1.14
CA LEU A 548 3.65 0.28 0.13
C LEU A 548 2.38 -0.07 0.90
N LYS A 549 2.54 -0.75 2.03
CA LYS A 549 1.45 -1.38 2.78
C LYS A 549 1.33 -0.81 4.19
N LEU A 550 0.18 -0.21 4.51
CA LEU A 550 -0.10 0.40 5.83
C LEU A 550 0.96 1.45 6.24
N CYS A 551 1.57 2.12 5.27
CA CYS A 551 2.59 3.14 5.49
C CYS A 551 1.96 4.52 5.73
N THR A 552 2.75 5.47 6.22
CA THR A 552 2.31 6.85 6.46
C THR A 552 3.32 7.89 5.96
N ASN A 553 2.83 9.08 5.62
CA ASN A 553 3.62 10.24 5.21
C ASN A 553 4.57 10.01 4.01
N VAL A 554 4.12 9.26 3.00
CA VAL A 554 4.90 8.90 1.79
C VAL A 554 5.04 10.05 0.78
N GLU A 555 6.21 10.19 0.14
CA GLU A 555 6.43 11.08 -1.01
C GLU A 555 7.19 10.36 -2.14
N ILE A 556 6.72 10.45 -3.39
CA ILE A 556 7.43 9.92 -4.57
C ILE A 556 7.35 10.95 -5.71
N GLY A 557 8.49 11.49 -6.17
CA GLY A 557 8.41 12.53 -7.20
C GLY A 557 9.69 13.24 -7.65
N GLY A 558 9.47 14.21 -8.55
CA GLY A 558 10.49 15.10 -9.07
C GLY A 558 11.11 16.05 -8.03
N ILE A 559 11.95 16.95 -8.50
CA ILE A 559 12.14 18.25 -7.83
C ILE A 559 10.83 19.05 -8.04
N ALA A 560 10.14 19.36 -6.95
CA ALA A 560 8.80 19.95 -7.00
C ALA A 560 8.77 21.33 -7.68
N ARG A 561 7.72 21.57 -8.49
CA ARG A 561 7.44 22.87 -9.13
C ARG A 561 5.98 23.29 -8.99
N ASP A 562 5.71 24.48 -8.46
CA ASP A 562 4.34 24.95 -8.21
C ASP A 562 3.50 25.18 -9.48
N ASN A 563 4.15 25.45 -10.62
CA ASN A 563 3.49 25.65 -11.91
C ASN A 563 2.62 24.45 -12.32
N ASP A 564 1.50 24.73 -12.99
CA ASP A 564 0.65 23.69 -13.55
C ASP A 564 1.30 23.04 -14.78
N LEU A 565 1.35 21.71 -14.81
CA LEU A 565 1.76 20.96 -16.00
C LEU A 565 0.63 20.93 -17.04
N TRP A 566 0.97 21.17 -18.30
CA TRP A 566 0.07 21.07 -19.45
C TRP A 566 0.78 20.43 -20.65
N TYR A 567 0.07 20.28 -21.77
CA TYR A 567 0.53 19.52 -22.93
C TYR A 567 0.60 20.34 -24.22
N ASP A 568 1.66 20.16 -25.01
CA ASP A 568 1.86 20.80 -26.30
C ASP A 568 1.64 19.82 -27.47
N PRO A 569 0.49 19.90 -28.17
CA PRO A 569 0.18 18.99 -29.28
C PRO A 569 1.10 19.14 -30.49
N GLU A 570 1.82 20.26 -30.64
CA GLU A 570 2.78 20.45 -31.72
C GLU A 570 4.13 19.78 -31.45
N LYS A 571 4.36 19.27 -30.23
CA LYS A 571 5.66 18.76 -29.76
C LYS A 571 5.64 17.33 -29.21
N ASP A 572 4.47 16.72 -28.99
CA ASP A 572 4.30 15.44 -28.25
C ASP A 572 4.99 15.48 -26.87
N ALA A 573 4.88 16.62 -26.18
CA ALA A 573 5.62 16.90 -24.95
C ALA A 573 4.81 17.72 -23.93
N PRO A 574 5.06 17.54 -22.62
CA PRO A 574 4.51 18.40 -21.59
C PRO A 574 5.26 19.73 -21.50
N TYR A 575 4.64 20.73 -20.87
CA TYR A 575 5.27 22.00 -20.47
C TYR A 575 4.64 22.52 -19.19
N TYR A 576 5.38 23.30 -18.40
CA TYR A 576 4.86 24.00 -17.24
C TYR A 576 4.29 25.38 -17.64
N ALA A 577 3.08 25.69 -17.18
CA ALA A 577 2.43 26.97 -17.44
C ALA A 577 3.12 28.11 -16.65
N GLY A 578 3.85 28.96 -17.37
CA GLY A 578 4.52 30.14 -16.84
C GLY A 578 3.59 31.37 -16.77
N LYS A 579 4.13 32.48 -16.26
CA LYS A 579 3.40 33.75 -16.16
C LYS A 579 2.97 34.24 -17.55
N ASN A 580 1.80 34.89 -17.63
CA ASN A 580 1.23 35.48 -18.84
C ASN A 580 1.10 34.49 -20.03
N GLY A 581 0.91 33.19 -19.77
CA GLY A 581 0.74 32.17 -20.80
C GLY A 581 2.04 31.65 -21.45
N SER A 582 3.21 32.02 -20.92
CA SER A 582 4.49 31.47 -21.38
C SER A 582 4.59 29.96 -21.16
N LYS A 583 5.12 29.21 -22.14
CA LYS A 583 5.38 27.76 -22.00
C LYS A 583 6.79 27.53 -21.46
N ILE A 584 6.94 26.84 -20.34
CA ILE A 584 8.24 26.44 -19.78
C ILE A 584 8.45 24.95 -20.13
N THR A 585 9.26 24.68 -21.16
CA THR A 585 9.44 23.32 -21.71
C THR A 585 10.63 22.55 -21.13
N ASP A 586 11.33 23.09 -20.13
CA ASP A 586 12.34 22.35 -19.38
C ASP A 586 11.64 21.37 -18.43
N ASP A 587 11.81 20.08 -18.65
CA ASP A 587 11.27 19.00 -17.82
C ASP A 587 12.33 18.36 -16.90
N SER A 588 13.53 18.96 -16.80
CA SER A 588 14.67 18.34 -16.10
C SER A 588 14.61 18.43 -14.56
N ASN A 589 13.48 18.89 -14.02
CA ASN A 589 13.09 18.70 -12.63
C ASN A 589 12.36 17.36 -12.39
N MET A 590 11.78 16.75 -13.43
CA MET A 590 10.89 15.60 -13.28
C MET A 590 11.67 14.30 -13.00
N LEU A 591 11.13 13.45 -12.13
CA LEU A 591 11.63 12.10 -11.92
C LEU A 591 11.22 11.23 -13.12
N GLN A 592 12.20 10.59 -13.77
CA GLN A 592 11.94 9.74 -14.94
C GLN A 592 11.68 8.31 -14.48
N ILE A 593 10.62 7.69 -14.99
CA ILE A 593 10.28 6.29 -14.68
C ILE A 593 9.94 5.54 -15.97
N ASP A 594 10.47 4.32 -16.14
CA ASP A 594 10.01 3.43 -17.21
C ASP A 594 10.11 1.93 -16.89
N ARG A 595 9.48 1.12 -17.75
CA ARG A 595 9.46 -0.36 -17.74
C ARG A 595 9.04 -0.98 -16.40
N ALA A 596 8.21 -0.28 -15.64
CA ALA A 596 7.92 -0.52 -14.23
C ALA A 596 7.13 -1.80 -13.88
N GLY A 597 6.64 -2.55 -14.86
CA GLY A 597 5.84 -3.76 -14.63
C GLY A 597 4.35 -3.47 -14.51
N HIS A 598 3.66 -4.28 -13.71
CA HIS A 598 2.22 -4.27 -13.48
C HIS A 598 1.76 -2.97 -12.81
N PHE A 599 2.49 -2.49 -11.80
CA PHE A 599 2.21 -1.20 -11.16
C PHE A 599 3.51 -0.41 -10.97
N VAL A 600 3.50 0.89 -11.28
CA VAL A 600 4.53 1.80 -10.76
C VAL A 600 4.42 1.88 -9.24
N LEU A 601 3.23 2.12 -8.70
CA LEU A 601 2.93 2.11 -7.28
C LEU A 601 1.67 1.30 -7.00
N LEU A 602 1.79 0.27 -6.18
CA LEU A 602 0.68 -0.24 -5.38
C LEU A 602 0.83 0.31 -3.95
N ALA A 603 -0.12 1.15 -3.53
CA ALA A 603 -0.24 1.59 -2.15
C ALA A 603 -1.54 1.03 -1.56
N THR A 604 -1.45 0.22 -0.49
CA THR A 604 -2.62 -0.40 0.15
C THR A 604 -2.71 -0.04 1.64
N GLY A 605 -3.82 0.58 2.05
CA GLY A 605 -4.07 1.05 3.40
C GLY A 605 -3.11 2.16 3.88
N THR A 606 -2.39 2.78 2.95
CA THR A 606 -1.32 3.76 3.20
C THR A 606 -1.89 5.18 3.20
N ASP A 607 -1.53 6.01 4.18
CA ASP A 607 -2.16 7.33 4.40
C ASP A 607 -1.16 8.50 4.28
N THR A 608 -1.65 9.67 3.88
CA THR A 608 -0.87 10.92 3.67
C THR A 608 0.20 10.77 2.57
N ILE A 609 -0.25 10.39 1.36
CA ILE A 609 0.60 10.16 0.18
C ILE A 609 0.69 11.43 -0.67
N PHE A 610 1.89 11.75 -1.17
CA PHE A 610 2.10 12.78 -2.19
C PHE A 610 2.93 12.22 -3.35
N VAL A 611 2.36 12.21 -4.57
CA VAL A 611 3.10 11.83 -5.79
C VAL A 611 3.10 12.99 -6.79
N HIS A 612 4.26 13.33 -7.34
CA HIS A 612 4.36 14.56 -8.14
C HIS A 612 5.51 14.63 -9.14
N ASP A 613 5.34 15.46 -10.17
CA ASP A 613 6.38 15.86 -11.12
C ASP A 613 7.14 14.64 -11.71
N THR A 614 6.38 13.65 -12.21
CA THR A 614 6.90 12.39 -12.78
C THR A 614 6.62 12.27 -14.29
N TYR A 615 7.61 11.76 -15.02
CA TYR A 615 7.54 11.51 -16.47
C TYR A 615 7.68 10.00 -16.72
N PHE A 616 6.59 9.36 -17.17
CA PHE A 616 6.59 7.95 -17.56
C PHE A 616 6.88 7.76 -19.04
N GLY A 617 7.78 6.83 -19.34
CA GLY A 617 8.06 6.40 -20.71
C GLY A 617 8.95 7.34 -21.53
N LYS A 618 9.83 8.12 -20.87
CA LYS A 618 10.73 9.06 -21.55
C LYS A 618 11.77 8.35 -22.43
N ASN A 619 12.44 7.33 -21.87
CA ASN A 619 13.52 6.62 -22.52
C ASN A 619 13.04 5.28 -23.11
N ASN A 620 12.11 4.60 -22.45
CA ASN A 620 11.47 3.39 -22.97
C ASN A 620 9.96 3.33 -22.66
N GLN A 621 9.11 3.00 -23.63
CA GLN A 621 7.64 2.98 -23.46
C GLN A 621 7.05 1.57 -23.25
N SER A 622 7.87 0.52 -23.29
CA SER A 622 7.39 -0.86 -23.08
C SER A 622 7.25 -1.19 -21.59
N ASN A 623 6.47 -2.22 -21.27
CA ASN A 623 6.43 -2.84 -19.95
C ASN A 623 5.98 -1.90 -18.80
N VAL A 624 4.95 -1.09 -19.05
CA VAL A 624 4.28 -0.23 -18.06
C VAL A 624 2.78 -0.46 -18.18
N ARG A 625 2.15 -0.97 -17.12
CA ARG A 625 0.73 -1.29 -17.10
C ARG A 625 -0.08 -0.23 -16.34
N ASP A 626 -0.28 -0.38 -15.04
CA ASP A 626 -0.87 0.62 -14.15
C ASP A 626 0.23 1.55 -13.60
N ILE A 627 -0.13 2.79 -13.28
CA ILE A 627 0.78 3.78 -12.72
C ILE A 627 0.55 3.92 -11.20
N TYR A 628 -0.50 4.61 -10.76
CA TYR A 628 -0.70 4.91 -9.34
C TYR A 628 -2.00 4.30 -8.78
N ASP A 629 -1.88 3.13 -8.16
CA ASP A 629 -2.95 2.46 -7.43
C ASP A 629 -2.96 2.85 -5.95
N PHE A 630 -4.11 3.34 -5.49
CA PHE A 630 -4.35 3.85 -4.15
C PHE A 630 -5.50 3.08 -3.49
N MET A 631 -5.18 1.90 -2.99
CA MET A 631 -6.14 0.95 -2.43
C MET A 631 -6.39 1.23 -0.95
N ALA A 632 -7.62 1.57 -0.58
CA ALA A 632 -8.03 1.86 0.80
C ALA A 632 -7.22 3.00 1.49
N CYS A 633 -6.58 3.85 0.67
CA CYS A 633 -5.70 4.95 1.08
C CYS A 633 -6.47 6.23 1.41
N ASN A 634 -5.92 7.10 2.25
CA ASN A 634 -6.54 8.37 2.63
C ASN A 634 -5.53 9.53 2.62
N GLN A 635 -6.02 10.75 2.33
CA GLN A 635 -5.19 11.95 2.18
C GLN A 635 -4.13 11.77 1.07
N VAL A 636 -4.59 11.60 -0.16
CA VAL A 636 -3.74 11.36 -1.34
C VAL A 636 -3.70 12.61 -2.21
N THR A 637 -2.50 13.13 -2.46
CA THR A 637 -2.27 14.26 -3.38
C THR A 637 -1.45 13.81 -4.59
N VAL A 638 -1.93 14.11 -5.80
CA VAL A 638 -1.31 13.78 -7.09
C VAL A 638 -1.15 15.07 -7.89
N ARG A 639 0.04 15.34 -8.44
CA ARG A 639 0.32 16.65 -9.06
C ARG A 639 1.35 16.61 -10.19
N ASN A 640 1.05 17.19 -11.35
CA ASN A 640 2.00 17.33 -12.47
C ASN A 640 2.54 15.98 -12.99
N ILE A 641 1.65 15.13 -13.50
CA ILE A 641 1.98 13.79 -13.97
C ILE A 641 1.91 13.75 -15.50
N TYR A 642 2.96 13.24 -16.16
CA TYR A 642 2.96 12.96 -17.60
C TYR A 642 3.21 11.48 -17.87
N SER A 643 2.19 10.77 -18.38
CA SER A 643 2.35 9.41 -18.89
C SER A 643 2.36 9.40 -20.42
N ARG A 644 3.51 9.10 -21.04
CA ARG A 644 3.59 9.10 -22.50
C ARG A 644 2.68 8.04 -23.12
N VAL A 645 2.67 6.84 -22.55
CA VAL A 645 1.70 5.76 -22.78
C VAL A 645 1.76 4.74 -21.63
N SER A 646 0.61 4.18 -21.23
CA SER A 646 0.49 3.02 -20.34
C SER A 646 -0.48 1.97 -20.92
N SER A 647 -0.42 0.71 -20.46
CA SER A 647 -1.40 -0.30 -20.91
C SER A 647 -2.68 -0.36 -20.07
N ASP A 648 -2.65 0.21 -18.87
CA ASP A 648 -3.74 0.21 -17.89
C ASP A 648 -3.77 1.55 -17.12
N ASP A 649 -4.33 1.61 -15.91
CA ASP A 649 -4.79 2.86 -15.32
C ASP A 649 -3.69 3.82 -14.85
N ILE A 650 -3.89 5.13 -15.08
CA ILE A 650 -2.91 6.15 -14.66
C ILE A 650 -3.12 6.55 -13.20
N ILE A 651 -4.33 6.95 -12.80
CA ILE A 651 -4.68 7.29 -11.41
C ILE A 651 -5.87 6.44 -10.97
N LYS A 652 -5.67 5.55 -9.99
CA LYS A 652 -6.69 4.58 -9.55
C LYS A 652 -6.93 4.57 -8.03
N PRO A 653 -7.90 5.34 -7.51
CA PRO A 653 -8.46 5.12 -6.18
C PRO A 653 -9.31 3.85 -6.14
N GLY A 654 -9.13 3.01 -5.13
CA GLY A 654 -9.90 1.78 -4.97
C GLY A 654 -10.00 1.32 -3.52
N SER A 655 -10.65 0.19 -3.29
CA SER A 655 -10.73 -0.48 -1.99
C SER A 655 -10.86 -2.00 -2.19
N ASP A 656 -9.94 -2.76 -1.60
CA ASP A 656 -9.87 -4.22 -1.72
C ASP A 656 -9.80 -4.91 -0.35
N CYS A 657 -9.61 -6.24 -0.36
CA CYS A 657 -9.46 -7.06 0.84
C CYS A 657 -8.01 -7.51 1.08
N ALA A 658 -7.00 -6.93 0.41
CA ALA A 658 -5.62 -7.43 0.43
C ALA A 658 -4.95 -7.34 1.81
N LEU A 659 -5.45 -6.45 2.68
CA LEU A 659 -5.05 -6.37 4.10
C LEU A 659 -5.68 -7.48 4.98
N GLY A 660 -6.47 -8.38 4.40
CA GLY A 660 -7.38 -9.27 5.12
C GLY A 660 -8.57 -8.55 5.75
N PHE A 661 -8.75 -7.26 5.44
CA PHE A 661 -9.90 -6.45 5.82
C PHE A 661 -10.04 -5.25 4.88
N THR A 662 -11.23 -4.67 4.88
CA THR A 662 -11.63 -3.50 4.10
C THR A 662 -11.61 -2.24 4.99
N ARG A 663 -11.27 -1.07 4.41
CA ARG A 663 -11.42 0.24 5.07
C ARG A 663 -11.76 1.32 4.04
N PRO A 664 -12.54 2.36 4.40
CA PRO A 664 -12.84 3.46 3.49
C PRO A 664 -11.59 4.22 3.00
N ALA A 665 -11.67 4.70 1.77
CA ALA A 665 -10.69 5.55 1.12
C ALA A 665 -11.26 6.97 0.98
N ARG A 666 -10.52 8.03 1.34
CA ARG A 666 -11.02 9.41 1.22
C ARG A 666 -9.97 10.50 1.11
N HIS A 667 -10.43 11.69 0.69
CA HIS A 667 -9.63 12.90 0.58
C HIS A 667 -8.54 12.78 -0.48
N TYR A 668 -8.96 12.71 -1.74
CA TYR A 668 -8.10 12.68 -2.92
C TYR A 668 -8.05 14.05 -3.58
N ARG A 669 -6.85 14.54 -3.90
CA ARG A 669 -6.61 15.83 -4.58
C ARG A 669 -5.66 15.61 -5.76
N VAL A 670 -6.22 15.51 -6.96
CA VAL A 670 -5.51 15.15 -8.18
C VAL A 670 -5.52 16.33 -9.14
N ARG A 671 -4.35 16.82 -9.59
CA ARG A 671 -4.30 17.87 -10.62
C ARG A 671 -3.17 17.74 -11.63
N ASN A 672 -3.40 18.29 -12.81
CA ASN A 672 -2.41 18.41 -13.89
C ASN A 672 -1.90 17.03 -14.33
N VAL A 673 -2.83 16.14 -14.70
CA VAL A 673 -2.54 14.77 -15.14
C VAL A 673 -2.76 14.68 -16.65
N ILE A 674 -1.70 14.32 -17.36
CA ILE A 674 -1.65 14.19 -18.82
C ILE A 674 -1.29 12.74 -19.14
N GLY A 675 -2.00 12.09 -20.06
CA GLY A 675 -1.48 10.84 -20.58
C GLY A 675 -2.31 10.10 -21.61
N ASP A 676 -1.67 9.11 -22.21
CA ASP A 676 -2.25 8.13 -23.13
C ASP A 676 -2.29 6.75 -22.45
N THR A 677 -3.39 6.01 -22.60
CA THR A 677 -3.58 4.71 -21.94
C THR A 677 -4.52 3.79 -22.71
N ASN A 678 -4.31 2.48 -22.60
CA ASN A 678 -5.27 1.49 -23.09
C ASN A 678 -6.44 1.23 -22.10
N CYS A 679 -6.39 1.72 -20.87
CA CYS A 679 -7.51 1.67 -19.92
C CYS A 679 -8.03 3.09 -19.64
N ASN A 680 -7.83 3.67 -18.45
CA ASN A 680 -8.31 5.00 -18.08
C ASN A 680 -7.22 5.94 -17.55
N LEU A 681 -7.39 7.25 -17.79
CA LEU A 681 -6.53 8.26 -17.15
C LEU A 681 -6.88 8.43 -15.67
N PHE A 682 -8.17 8.29 -15.33
CA PHE A 682 -8.66 8.24 -13.95
C PHE A 682 -9.75 7.18 -13.82
N GLN A 683 -9.64 6.28 -12.84
CA GLN A 683 -10.67 5.29 -12.52
C GLN A 683 -10.86 5.13 -11.01
N ILE A 684 -12.10 5.24 -10.52
CA ILE A 684 -12.46 4.66 -9.23
C ILE A 684 -12.87 3.20 -9.44
N GLY A 685 -12.15 2.27 -8.80
CA GLY A 685 -12.32 0.83 -8.95
C GLY A 685 -11.30 0.18 -9.92
N SER A 686 -11.50 -1.06 -10.37
CA SER A 686 -12.73 -1.85 -10.27
C SER A 686 -13.00 -2.39 -8.85
N GLU A 687 -11.94 -2.48 -8.05
CA GLU A 687 -11.90 -2.92 -6.66
C GLU A 687 -12.59 -1.87 -5.77
N THR A 688 -13.77 -2.22 -5.26
CA THR A 688 -14.69 -1.29 -4.58
C THR A 688 -15.41 -1.95 -3.40
N ALA A 689 -14.62 -2.59 -2.54
CA ALA A 689 -15.11 -3.35 -1.38
C ALA A 689 -15.52 -2.44 -0.20
N ASP A 690 -14.89 -1.27 -0.05
CA ASP A 690 -15.26 -0.24 0.95
C ASP A 690 -15.48 1.15 0.32
N ASP A 691 -16.04 2.09 1.08
CA ASP A 691 -16.48 3.40 0.58
C ASP A 691 -15.34 4.28 0.08
N ILE A 692 -15.62 5.08 -0.96
CA ILE A 692 -14.65 5.96 -1.62
C ILE A 692 -15.27 7.35 -1.76
N MET A 693 -14.71 8.37 -1.09
CA MET A 693 -15.35 9.69 -1.01
C MET A 693 -14.40 10.88 -0.92
N ASP A 694 -14.92 12.09 -1.15
CA ASP A 694 -14.16 13.35 -1.15
C ASP A 694 -12.98 13.30 -2.15
N VAL A 695 -13.33 13.22 -3.43
CA VAL A 695 -12.38 13.08 -4.54
C VAL A 695 -12.51 14.29 -5.45
N CYS A 696 -11.45 15.10 -5.56
CA CYS A 696 -11.40 16.24 -6.46
C CYS A 696 -10.26 16.05 -7.48
N VAL A 697 -10.62 16.13 -8.76
CA VAL A 697 -9.72 15.95 -9.91
C VAL A 697 -9.81 17.19 -10.79
N ASP A 698 -8.73 17.93 -11.03
CA ASP A 698 -8.75 19.17 -11.84
C ASP A 698 -7.67 19.15 -12.95
N ASN A 699 -7.86 19.93 -14.02
CA ASN A 699 -6.88 20.09 -15.11
C ASN A 699 -6.35 18.76 -15.70
N ILE A 700 -7.22 17.89 -16.25
CA ILE A 700 -6.78 16.65 -16.93
C ILE A 700 -6.66 16.81 -18.45
N TYR A 701 -5.75 16.05 -19.06
CA TYR A 701 -5.55 15.99 -20.51
C TYR A 701 -5.40 14.53 -20.97
N VAL A 702 -6.51 13.90 -21.36
CA VAL A 702 -6.50 12.55 -21.95
C VAL A 702 -6.04 12.64 -23.40
N LEU A 703 -4.88 12.05 -23.70
CA LEU A 703 -4.29 11.97 -25.04
C LEU A 703 -4.87 10.82 -25.87
N GLY A 704 -5.32 9.77 -25.19
CA GLY A 704 -5.97 8.57 -25.72
C GLY A 704 -6.38 7.66 -24.56
N ALA A 705 -7.52 6.97 -24.69
CA ALA A 705 -8.04 6.08 -23.65
C ALA A 705 -8.90 4.96 -24.25
N ASN A 706 -8.38 3.72 -24.36
CA ASN A 706 -9.14 2.64 -24.99
C ASN A 706 -10.27 2.06 -24.10
N LYS A 707 -10.34 2.37 -22.80
CA LYS A 707 -11.53 2.10 -21.96
C LYS A 707 -12.34 3.37 -21.72
N ALA A 708 -11.90 4.29 -20.85
CA ALA A 708 -12.60 5.55 -20.63
C ALA A 708 -11.68 6.71 -20.19
N GLY A 709 -12.10 7.95 -20.42
CA GLY A 709 -11.33 9.13 -20.03
C GLY A 709 -11.34 9.33 -18.51
N PHE A 710 -12.54 9.28 -17.94
CA PHE A 710 -12.81 9.35 -16.50
C PHE A 710 -13.85 8.28 -16.10
N SER A 711 -13.49 7.40 -15.16
CA SER A 711 -14.25 6.20 -14.82
C SER A 711 -14.60 6.14 -13.33
N ILE A 712 -15.79 5.64 -13.02
CA ILE A 712 -16.24 5.28 -11.67
C ILE A 712 -16.99 3.94 -11.80
N SER A 713 -16.53 2.88 -11.15
CA SER A 713 -17.16 1.55 -11.25
C SER A 713 -17.27 0.90 -9.88
N THR A 714 -18.45 0.97 -9.24
CA THR A 714 -18.72 0.25 -7.96
C THR A 714 -19.28 -1.14 -8.26
N ASN A 715 -18.44 -2.15 -8.02
CA ASN A 715 -18.68 -3.54 -8.38
C ASN A 715 -18.82 -4.43 -7.15
N ASP A 716 -18.17 -4.06 -6.05
CA ASP A 716 -17.99 -4.94 -4.88
C ASP A 716 -18.78 -4.48 -3.63
N GLY A 717 -19.62 -3.45 -3.78
CA GLY A 717 -20.62 -3.03 -2.78
C GLY A 717 -20.41 -1.62 -2.17
N ALA A 718 -19.38 -0.89 -2.60
CA ALA A 718 -19.08 0.46 -2.10
C ALA A 718 -20.19 1.49 -2.33
N HIS A 719 -20.30 2.42 -1.39
CA HIS A 719 -20.80 3.77 -1.63
C HIS A 719 -19.64 4.66 -2.11
N VAL A 720 -19.69 5.06 -3.38
CA VAL A 720 -18.76 6.02 -3.98
C VAL A 720 -19.45 7.36 -4.08
N LYS A 721 -18.90 8.45 -3.52
CA LYS A 721 -19.61 9.73 -3.51
C LYS A 721 -18.78 10.98 -3.36
N ASP A 722 -19.38 12.12 -3.68
CA ASP A 722 -18.76 13.45 -3.55
C ASP A 722 -17.48 13.50 -4.44
N ILE A 723 -17.67 13.16 -5.72
CA ILE A 723 -16.61 12.97 -6.74
C ILE A 723 -16.71 14.10 -7.78
N HIS A 724 -15.74 15.00 -7.79
CA HIS A 724 -15.79 16.23 -8.60
C HIS A 724 -14.63 16.33 -9.58
N LEU A 725 -14.95 16.63 -10.85
CA LEU A 725 -14.02 16.84 -11.96
C LEU A 725 -14.09 18.31 -12.43
N ASN A 726 -12.93 18.98 -12.42
CA ASN A 726 -12.72 20.40 -12.75
C ASN A 726 -13.51 21.38 -11.86
N CYS A 727 -13.49 21.15 -10.55
CA CYS A 727 -14.13 21.97 -9.52
C CYS A 727 -13.21 23.05 -8.91
N GLY A 728 -11.88 22.91 -9.07
CA GLY A 728 -10.89 23.84 -8.51
C GLY A 728 -10.57 23.66 -7.03
N HIS A 729 -11.08 22.61 -6.39
CA HIS A 729 -10.77 22.28 -5.00
C HIS A 729 -9.33 21.80 -4.78
N THR A 730 -8.58 21.52 -5.85
CA THR A 730 -7.11 21.28 -5.78
C THR A 730 -6.29 22.56 -5.99
N GLY A 731 -6.94 23.70 -6.21
CA GLY A 731 -6.32 24.98 -6.63
C GLY A 731 -6.88 25.46 -7.97
N PRO A 732 -6.61 26.72 -8.38
CA PRO A 732 -7.25 27.35 -9.54
C PRO A 732 -7.24 26.51 -10.82
N VAL A 733 -8.41 26.46 -11.48
CA VAL A 733 -8.60 25.87 -12.81
C VAL A 733 -8.23 26.92 -13.86
N ASN A 734 -7.00 26.83 -14.35
CA ASN A 734 -6.46 27.79 -15.32
C ASN A 734 -6.85 27.42 -16.77
N GLN A 735 -7.30 26.18 -17.02
CA GLN A 735 -7.68 25.68 -18.35
C GLN A 735 -8.83 24.67 -18.25
N ARG A 736 -9.63 24.55 -19.31
CA ARG A 736 -10.63 23.47 -19.46
C ARG A 736 -9.92 22.13 -19.56
N SER A 737 -10.44 21.11 -18.86
CA SER A 737 -9.95 19.74 -19.02
C SER A 737 -10.26 19.22 -20.42
N LYS A 738 -9.44 18.32 -20.96
CA LYS A 738 -9.55 17.84 -22.34
C LYS A 738 -9.52 16.32 -22.46
N MET A 739 -10.29 15.80 -23.40
CA MET A 739 -10.22 14.38 -23.79
C MET A 739 -10.19 14.22 -25.31
N PHE A 740 -9.27 13.39 -25.78
CA PHE A 740 -9.14 12.97 -27.17
C PHE A 740 -9.08 11.45 -27.25
N ARG A 741 -9.51 10.87 -28.38
CA ARG A 741 -9.20 9.47 -28.77
C ARG A 741 -9.55 8.47 -27.67
N THR A 742 -10.71 8.70 -27.08
CA THR A 742 -11.24 8.04 -25.89
C THR A 742 -12.50 7.26 -26.25
N THR A 743 -12.58 5.97 -25.88
CA THR A 743 -13.71 5.09 -26.27
C THR A 743 -15.03 5.53 -25.64
N ALA A 744 -15.03 5.75 -24.33
CA ALA A 744 -16.13 6.30 -23.56
C ALA A 744 -15.60 7.49 -22.74
N PRO A 745 -15.97 8.75 -23.03
CA PRO A 745 -15.40 9.91 -22.31
C PRO A 745 -15.62 9.82 -20.80
N PHE A 746 -16.82 9.40 -20.41
CA PHE A 746 -17.18 9.05 -19.04
C PHE A 746 -17.73 7.62 -18.99
N PHE A 747 -17.33 6.86 -17.98
CA PHE A 747 -17.88 5.54 -17.69
C PHE A 747 -18.21 5.44 -16.20
N ILE A 748 -19.46 5.71 -15.84
CA ILE A 748 -19.94 5.61 -14.46
C ILE A 748 -20.85 4.37 -14.39
N SER A 749 -20.51 3.39 -13.56
CA SER A 749 -21.21 2.10 -13.52
C SER A 749 -21.38 1.50 -12.13
N ILE A 750 -22.41 0.67 -12.01
CA ILE A 750 -22.64 -0.26 -10.91
C ILE A 750 -22.68 -1.68 -11.49
N SER A 751 -22.12 -2.67 -10.81
CA SER A 751 -22.27 -4.09 -11.14
C SER A 751 -22.46 -4.97 -9.90
N ASN A 752 -22.73 -6.25 -10.12
CA ASN A 752 -22.91 -7.25 -9.06
C ASN A 752 -21.72 -8.22 -8.99
N ARG A 753 -20.48 -7.73 -8.87
CA ARG A 753 -19.29 -8.59 -8.66
C ARG A 753 -19.14 -9.02 -7.19
N GLY A 754 -19.36 -8.12 -6.24
CA GLY A 754 -19.38 -8.42 -4.80
C GLY A 754 -18.13 -9.14 -4.28
N ARG A 755 -16.92 -8.82 -4.80
CA ARG A 755 -15.67 -9.44 -4.32
C ARG A 755 -15.29 -8.89 -2.95
N ILE A 756 -15.85 -9.50 -1.91
CA ILE A 756 -15.61 -9.08 -0.53
C ILE A 756 -15.61 -10.28 0.41
N ILE A 757 -14.92 -10.15 1.54
CA ILE A 757 -14.92 -11.16 2.60
C ILE A 757 -16.36 -11.35 3.09
N GLY A 758 -16.80 -12.60 3.24
CA GLY A 758 -18.16 -12.96 3.64
C GLY A 758 -19.21 -12.99 2.52
N ALA A 759 -18.84 -12.76 1.25
CA ALA A 759 -19.76 -12.81 0.12
C ALA A 759 -20.14 -14.26 -0.29
N THR A 760 -21.38 -14.46 -0.73
CA THR A 760 -21.87 -15.70 -1.35
C THR A 760 -22.63 -15.44 -2.64
N VAL A 761 -22.53 -16.38 -3.58
CA VAL A 761 -23.19 -16.34 -4.89
C VAL A 761 -24.13 -17.53 -5.08
N GLY A 762 -25.24 -17.29 -5.79
CA GLY A 762 -26.11 -18.35 -6.33
C GLY A 762 -26.13 -18.28 -7.85
N LYS A 763 -26.33 -19.42 -8.53
CA LYS A 763 -26.41 -19.50 -9.99
C LYS A 763 -27.87 -19.48 -10.43
N TYR A 764 -28.25 -18.48 -11.21
CA TYR A 764 -29.63 -18.24 -11.65
C TYR A 764 -29.71 -18.21 -13.17
N THR A 765 -30.86 -18.61 -13.70
CA THR A 765 -31.17 -18.53 -15.13
C THR A 765 -32.41 -17.68 -15.31
N PHE A 766 -32.35 -16.71 -16.22
CA PHE A 766 -33.42 -15.73 -16.42
C PHE A 766 -33.46 -15.18 -17.84
N THR A 767 -34.58 -14.56 -18.22
CA THR A 767 -34.75 -13.89 -19.51
C THR A 767 -34.67 -12.38 -19.36
N GLU A 768 -33.75 -11.75 -20.09
CA GLU A 768 -33.53 -10.30 -20.12
C GLU A 768 -33.62 -9.83 -21.58
N GLU A 769 -34.46 -8.83 -21.88
CA GLU A 769 -34.69 -8.32 -23.24
C GLU A 769 -34.92 -9.42 -24.29
N GLY A 770 -35.69 -10.45 -23.92
CA GLY A 770 -36.00 -11.63 -24.76
C GLY A 770 -34.90 -12.69 -24.85
N HIS A 771 -33.73 -12.47 -24.23
CA HIS A 771 -32.59 -13.37 -24.28
C HIS A 771 -32.42 -14.14 -22.96
N LYS A 772 -32.30 -15.47 -23.03
CA LYS A 772 -32.04 -16.33 -21.87
C LYS A 772 -30.56 -16.30 -21.50
N ARG A 773 -30.22 -15.85 -20.28
CA ARG A 773 -28.87 -15.90 -19.68
C ARG A 773 -28.85 -16.74 -18.40
N THR A 774 -27.70 -17.31 -18.09
CA THR A 774 -27.42 -18.00 -16.82
C THR A 774 -26.17 -17.38 -16.20
N GLU A 775 -26.30 -16.78 -15.02
CA GLU A 775 -25.23 -16.04 -14.36
C GLU A 775 -25.25 -16.26 -12.84
N LEU A 776 -24.11 -15.98 -12.19
CA LEU A 776 -24.00 -15.85 -10.74
C LEU A 776 -24.54 -14.50 -10.29
N LEU A 777 -25.34 -14.51 -9.23
CA LEU A 777 -25.79 -13.31 -8.51
C LEU A 777 -25.27 -13.37 -7.08
N VAL A 778 -24.73 -12.26 -6.58
CA VAL A 778 -24.28 -12.10 -5.21
C VAL A 778 -25.51 -11.90 -4.31
N GLN A 779 -25.67 -12.77 -3.32
CA GLN A 779 -26.91 -12.91 -2.56
C GLN A 779 -26.95 -12.06 -1.28
N ASN A 780 -25.79 -11.71 -0.73
CA ASN A 780 -25.66 -11.23 0.65
C ASN A 780 -24.72 -10.02 0.81
N VAL A 781 -24.47 -9.29 -0.27
CA VAL A 781 -23.75 -8.02 -0.32
C VAL A 781 -24.66 -7.01 -1.01
N ASN A 782 -24.76 -5.80 -0.48
CA ASN A 782 -25.59 -4.76 -1.07
C ASN A 782 -25.06 -4.37 -2.47
N ILE A 783 -25.96 -4.03 -3.40
CA ILE A 783 -25.57 -3.35 -4.65
C ILE A 783 -24.83 -2.06 -4.30
N GLY A 784 -23.87 -1.64 -5.11
CA GLY A 784 -23.17 -0.37 -4.90
C GLY A 784 -24.10 0.85 -4.87
N GLN A 785 -23.53 1.99 -4.47
CA GLN A 785 -24.17 3.30 -4.54
C GLN A 785 -23.18 4.30 -5.14
N VAL A 786 -23.68 5.19 -6.00
CA VAL A 786 -22.91 6.30 -6.58
C VAL A 786 -23.75 7.57 -6.45
N GLU A 787 -23.27 8.59 -5.73
CA GLU A 787 -23.99 9.86 -5.59
C GLU A 787 -23.08 11.10 -5.62
N ASN A 788 -23.68 12.26 -5.92
CA ASN A 788 -23.04 13.58 -5.88
C ASN A 788 -21.79 13.65 -6.78
N ILE A 789 -22.02 13.54 -8.09
CA ILE A 789 -20.96 13.53 -9.11
C ILE A 789 -21.02 14.84 -9.91
N LEU A 790 -19.93 15.61 -9.91
CA LEU A 790 -19.80 16.85 -10.68
C LEU A 790 -18.78 16.70 -11.79
N ILE A 791 -19.19 17.03 -13.02
CA ILE A 791 -18.35 17.03 -14.22
C ILE A 791 -18.47 18.41 -14.86
N ASN A 792 -17.43 19.23 -14.77
CA ASN A 792 -17.45 20.64 -15.12
C ASN A 792 -16.40 21.03 -16.19
N GLY A 793 -16.76 21.88 -17.15
CA GLY A 793 -15.81 22.61 -18.01
C GLY A 793 -14.81 21.74 -18.78
N ILE A 794 -15.30 20.90 -19.70
CA ILE A 794 -14.50 19.87 -20.40
C ILE A 794 -14.75 19.88 -21.91
N ASP A 795 -13.66 19.84 -22.69
CA ASP A 795 -13.70 19.71 -24.15
C ASP A 795 -13.32 18.28 -24.58
N ILE A 796 -14.22 17.62 -25.29
CA ILE A 796 -14.11 16.22 -25.72
C ILE A 796 -14.22 16.16 -27.25
N ALA A 797 -13.23 15.54 -27.88
CA ALA A 797 -13.23 15.30 -29.31
C ALA A 797 -12.73 13.87 -29.61
N GLU A 798 -12.96 13.43 -30.85
CA GLU A 798 -12.40 12.17 -31.35
C GLU A 798 -12.81 10.94 -30.51
N VAL A 799 -14.09 10.74 -30.27
CA VAL A 799 -14.60 9.60 -29.48
C VAL A 799 -14.43 8.28 -30.25
N TYR A 800 -13.36 7.55 -29.95
CA TYR A 800 -13.04 6.19 -30.42
C TYR A 800 -11.87 5.61 -29.60
N SER A 801 -11.63 4.30 -29.65
CA SER A 801 -10.41 3.67 -29.09
C SER A 801 -9.17 4.07 -29.91
N GLY A 802 -8.51 5.16 -29.52
CA GLY A 802 -7.41 5.76 -30.29
C GLY A 802 -6.12 5.98 -29.52
N SER A 803 -5.90 5.28 -28.41
CA SER A 803 -4.61 5.25 -27.72
C SER A 803 -3.47 4.78 -28.63
N SER A 804 -2.25 5.28 -28.44
CA SER A 804 -1.07 4.73 -29.11
C SER A 804 -0.50 3.48 -28.43
N PHE A 805 -1.15 2.93 -27.40
CA PHE A 805 -0.71 1.67 -26.79
C PHE A 805 -0.79 0.49 -27.78
N GLY A 806 0.29 -0.30 -27.83
CA GLY A 806 0.35 -1.53 -28.62
C GLY A 806 0.39 -1.34 -30.14
N GLY A 807 0.55 -0.11 -30.64
CA GLY A 807 0.64 0.19 -32.07
C GLY A 807 1.90 0.98 -32.43
N ASP A 808 2.42 0.75 -33.64
CA ASP A 808 3.65 1.38 -34.15
C ASP A 808 3.50 2.87 -34.51
N VAL A 809 2.30 3.43 -34.37
CA VAL A 809 1.95 4.81 -34.79
C VAL A 809 1.36 5.58 -33.62
N ARG A 810 1.98 6.73 -33.29
CA ARG A 810 1.45 7.70 -32.32
C ARG A 810 0.13 8.27 -32.84
N TRP A 811 -0.98 7.80 -32.26
CA TRP A 811 -2.37 8.11 -32.63
C TRP A 811 -2.70 7.82 -34.09
N LYS A 812 -2.93 6.54 -34.42
CA LYS A 812 -3.55 6.17 -35.70
C LYS A 812 -4.87 6.95 -35.90
N PRO A 813 -5.02 7.73 -36.99
CA PRO A 813 -6.26 8.44 -37.30
C PRO A 813 -7.47 7.50 -37.39
N PHE A 814 -8.65 8.02 -37.09
CA PHE A 814 -9.90 7.28 -37.21
C PHE A 814 -10.20 6.91 -38.67
N ASP A 815 -10.26 5.61 -38.97
CA ASP A 815 -10.59 5.08 -40.30
C ASP A 815 -11.87 4.21 -40.29
N GLY A 816 -12.53 4.10 -39.14
CA GLY A 816 -13.70 3.24 -38.93
C GLY A 816 -13.39 1.83 -38.43
N SER A 817 -12.10 1.42 -38.39
CA SER A 817 -11.70 0.13 -37.80
C SER A 817 -11.70 0.13 -36.27
N GLN A 818 -11.56 1.30 -35.65
CA GLN A 818 -11.49 1.43 -34.20
C GLN A 818 -12.86 1.22 -33.54
N LYS A 819 -12.85 0.59 -32.35
CA LYS A 819 -14.03 0.49 -31.49
C LYS A 819 -14.49 1.89 -31.07
N ARG A 820 -15.79 2.05 -30.84
CA ARG A 820 -16.46 3.29 -30.39
C ARG A 820 -17.52 2.92 -29.36
N ALA A 821 -17.84 3.84 -28.46
CA ALA A 821 -18.96 3.72 -27.52
C ALA A 821 -19.71 5.07 -27.46
N THR A 822 -19.88 5.62 -26.27
CA THR A 822 -20.46 6.93 -25.94
C THR A 822 -20.09 7.26 -24.48
N SER A 823 -20.53 8.39 -23.92
CA SER A 823 -20.54 8.57 -22.46
C SER A 823 -21.60 7.66 -21.83
N ILE A 824 -21.27 6.98 -20.74
CA ILE A 824 -22.13 5.96 -20.11
C ILE A 824 -22.33 6.26 -18.62
N ILE A 825 -23.59 6.19 -18.18
CA ILE A 825 -23.98 6.13 -16.76
C ILE A 825 -24.92 4.92 -16.61
N ALA A 826 -24.49 3.84 -15.98
CA ALA A 826 -25.27 2.60 -15.87
C ALA A 826 -25.34 2.12 -14.42
N GLY A 827 -26.45 2.40 -13.73
CA GLY A 827 -26.82 1.67 -12.52
C GLY A 827 -27.18 0.22 -12.83
N TYR A 828 -27.53 -0.54 -11.81
CA TYR A 828 -27.74 -1.99 -11.90
C TYR A 828 -29.08 -2.42 -11.32
N GLN A 829 -29.82 -3.29 -12.02
CA GLN A 829 -31.04 -3.95 -11.53
C GLN A 829 -30.80 -5.48 -11.46
N LEU A 830 -31.20 -6.11 -10.36
CA LEU A 830 -31.31 -7.57 -10.28
C LEU A 830 -32.40 -8.09 -11.24
N PRO A 831 -32.35 -9.35 -11.69
CA PRO A 831 -33.42 -9.89 -12.53
C PRO A 831 -34.74 -9.98 -11.74
N GLU A 832 -35.80 -9.41 -12.31
CA GLU A 832 -37.15 -9.43 -11.76
C GLU A 832 -37.58 -10.88 -11.42
N PRO A 833 -38.18 -11.15 -10.24
CA PRO A 833 -38.46 -12.52 -9.81
C PRO A 833 -39.32 -13.35 -10.78
N ALA A 834 -40.16 -12.71 -11.59
CA ALA A 834 -40.98 -13.37 -12.62
C ALA A 834 -40.21 -13.76 -13.89
N ALA A 835 -39.00 -13.20 -14.10
CA ALA A 835 -38.12 -13.53 -15.23
C ALA A 835 -37.13 -14.67 -14.92
N VAL A 836 -37.02 -15.08 -13.65
CA VAL A 836 -36.08 -16.10 -13.15
C VAL A 836 -36.72 -17.49 -13.14
N GLU A 837 -36.02 -18.49 -13.68
CA GLU A 837 -36.48 -19.89 -13.67
C GLU A 837 -36.51 -20.42 -12.22
N GLY A 838 -37.71 -20.70 -11.71
CA GLY A 838 -37.95 -21.07 -10.30
C GLY A 838 -38.12 -19.88 -9.34
N GLY A 839 -38.01 -18.64 -9.83
CA GLY A 839 -38.12 -17.41 -9.05
C GLY A 839 -36.83 -17.00 -8.33
N LEU A 840 -36.72 -15.71 -8.00
CA LEU A 840 -35.61 -15.19 -7.21
C LEU A 840 -35.83 -15.48 -5.72
N ASN A 841 -34.98 -16.30 -5.11
CA ASN A 841 -35.15 -16.83 -3.75
C ASN A 841 -34.35 -16.07 -2.66
N PHE A 842 -33.91 -14.85 -2.94
CA PHE A 842 -33.23 -13.98 -1.97
C PHE A 842 -33.63 -12.52 -2.16
N ALA A 843 -33.38 -11.72 -1.12
CA ALA A 843 -33.34 -10.26 -1.18
C ALA A 843 -31.99 -9.80 -0.58
N LEU A 844 -31.47 -8.66 -1.02
CA LEU A 844 -30.20 -8.13 -0.52
C LEU A 844 -30.35 -7.59 0.92
N PRO A 845 -29.26 -7.50 1.70
CA PRO A 845 -29.33 -7.11 3.11
C PRO A 845 -29.98 -5.75 3.40
N ASP A 846 -29.92 -4.80 2.47
CA ASP A 846 -30.61 -3.49 2.57
C ASP A 846 -31.97 -3.43 1.84
N GLY A 847 -32.45 -4.55 1.30
CA GLY A 847 -33.73 -4.67 0.61
C GLY A 847 -33.79 -4.06 -0.79
N ARG A 848 -32.69 -3.50 -1.33
CA ARG A 848 -32.70 -2.93 -2.69
C ARG A 848 -32.66 -4.02 -3.77
N HIS A 849 -33.48 -3.82 -4.81
CA HIS A 849 -33.41 -4.59 -6.06
C HIS A 849 -32.65 -3.83 -7.17
N THR A 850 -32.54 -2.51 -7.05
CA THR A 850 -31.88 -1.61 -8.02
C THR A 850 -30.91 -0.67 -7.32
N GLY A 851 -29.68 -0.57 -7.83
CA GLY A 851 -28.72 0.48 -7.54
C GLY A 851 -28.90 1.63 -8.52
N TYR A 852 -29.57 2.70 -8.09
CA TYR A 852 -29.63 3.96 -8.83
C TYR A 852 -28.34 4.77 -8.62
N ILE A 853 -27.83 5.34 -9.70
CA ILE A 853 -26.78 6.36 -9.67
C ILE A 853 -27.45 7.72 -9.47
N ARG A 854 -26.98 8.55 -8.53
CA ARG A 854 -27.68 9.75 -8.06
C ARG A 854 -26.94 11.05 -8.27
N ASN A 855 -27.69 12.14 -8.40
CA ASN A 855 -27.18 13.52 -8.35
C ASN A 855 -25.95 13.75 -9.24
N VAL A 856 -26.08 13.42 -10.53
CA VAL A 856 -24.99 13.56 -11.51
C VAL A 856 -25.17 14.86 -12.30
N ILE A 857 -24.18 15.74 -12.28
CA ILE A 857 -24.22 17.06 -12.90
C ILE A 857 -23.14 17.15 -13.98
N PHE A 858 -23.57 17.30 -15.22
CA PHE A 858 -22.75 17.74 -16.35
C PHE A 858 -22.96 19.24 -16.54
N GLN A 859 -21.90 20.03 -16.35
CA GLN A 859 -21.91 21.47 -16.56
C GLN A 859 -20.80 21.84 -17.55
N ASP A 860 -21.14 22.60 -18.59
CA ASP A 860 -20.13 23.15 -19.52
C ASP A 860 -19.26 22.05 -20.19
N VAL A 861 -19.89 20.94 -20.58
CA VAL A 861 -19.25 19.78 -21.23
C VAL A 861 -19.54 19.80 -22.73
N HIS A 862 -18.53 19.61 -23.58
CA HIS A 862 -18.67 19.73 -25.03
C HIS A 862 -18.12 18.49 -25.75
N ILE A 863 -19.00 17.68 -26.37
CA ILE A 863 -18.65 16.43 -27.05
C ILE A 863 -18.72 16.56 -28.57
N THR A 864 -17.61 16.22 -29.24
CA THR A 864 -17.51 15.99 -30.69
C THR A 864 -17.20 14.51 -30.94
N ASP A 865 -18.26 13.72 -31.16
CA ASP A 865 -18.19 12.29 -31.46
C ASP A 865 -17.69 12.05 -32.91
N LYS A 866 -17.09 10.89 -33.22
CA LYS A 866 -16.76 10.56 -34.62
C LYS A 866 -18.00 10.26 -35.45
N GLY A 867 -19.03 9.71 -34.84
CA GLY A 867 -20.32 9.35 -35.43
C GLY A 867 -20.24 8.23 -36.46
N GLY A 868 -21.32 8.03 -37.20
CA GLY A 868 -21.43 6.98 -38.22
C GLY A 868 -22.11 5.68 -37.80
N ASN A 869 -22.83 5.63 -36.66
CA ASN A 869 -23.72 4.50 -36.36
C ASN A 869 -25.07 4.61 -37.11
N PRO A 870 -25.67 3.48 -37.51
CA PRO A 870 -26.95 3.42 -38.21
C PRO A 870 -28.15 3.65 -37.29
N LEU A 871 -29.30 4.00 -37.88
CA LEU A 871 -30.57 4.22 -37.16
C LEU A 871 -31.03 2.97 -36.39
N SER A 872 -30.66 1.77 -36.86
CA SER A 872 -30.93 0.50 -36.17
C SER A 872 -30.34 0.42 -34.77
N ASP A 873 -29.33 1.23 -34.44
CA ASP A 873 -28.71 1.18 -33.12
C ASP A 873 -29.60 1.82 -32.04
N THR A 874 -30.63 2.57 -32.42
CA THR A 874 -31.66 3.12 -31.51
C THR A 874 -32.51 2.05 -30.82
N SER A 875 -32.62 0.84 -31.39
CA SER A 875 -33.34 -0.28 -30.78
C SER A 875 -32.48 -1.14 -29.85
N GLN A 876 -31.18 -0.87 -29.73
CA GLN A 876 -30.27 -1.64 -28.88
C GLN A 876 -30.63 -1.52 -27.40
N ARG A 877 -30.38 -2.59 -26.67
CA ARG A 877 -30.61 -2.70 -25.22
C ARG A 877 -29.35 -3.28 -24.58
N PRO A 878 -28.45 -2.40 -24.08
CA PRO A 878 -27.30 -2.84 -23.29
C PRO A 878 -27.74 -3.72 -22.12
N PRO A 879 -27.05 -4.84 -21.83
CA PRO A 879 -27.42 -5.75 -20.75
C PRO A 879 -27.09 -5.22 -19.35
N GLU A 880 -27.54 -5.92 -18.32
CA GLU A 880 -27.06 -5.80 -16.95
C GLU A 880 -25.69 -6.45 -16.71
N LEU A 881 -24.94 -5.89 -15.75
CA LEU A 881 -23.57 -6.27 -15.40
C LEU A 881 -23.54 -7.23 -14.18
N GLY A 882 -23.64 -8.53 -14.45
CA GLY A 882 -23.49 -9.59 -13.44
C GLY A 882 -22.04 -9.85 -13.02
N VAL A 883 -21.82 -10.93 -12.25
CA VAL A 883 -20.49 -11.35 -11.81
C VAL A 883 -19.52 -11.47 -13.01
N GLY A 884 -18.29 -10.97 -12.82
CA GLY A 884 -17.26 -10.94 -13.87
C GLY A 884 -17.44 -9.87 -14.97
N GLN A 885 -18.47 -9.01 -14.90
CA GLN A 885 -18.77 -8.00 -15.92
C GLN A 885 -18.67 -6.59 -15.32
N TYR A 886 -17.86 -5.72 -15.92
CA TYR A 886 -17.63 -4.34 -15.43
C TYR A 886 -16.99 -3.40 -16.46
N ASN A 887 -16.75 -3.85 -17.70
CA ASN A 887 -16.06 -3.07 -18.73
C ASN A 887 -17.04 -2.50 -19.75
N VAL A 888 -16.69 -1.38 -20.39
CA VAL A 888 -17.48 -0.73 -21.47
C VAL A 888 -17.98 -1.73 -22.51
N GLY A 889 -17.13 -2.67 -22.94
CA GLY A 889 -17.47 -3.72 -23.93
C GLY A 889 -18.46 -4.80 -23.46
N ASN A 890 -18.75 -4.91 -22.15
CA ASN A 890 -19.85 -5.74 -21.66
C ASN A 890 -21.21 -5.15 -22.07
N LEU A 891 -21.34 -3.82 -22.08
CA LEU A 891 -22.57 -3.06 -22.37
C LEU A 891 -22.88 -2.91 -23.88
N LYS A 892 -22.16 -3.63 -24.74
CA LYS A 892 -22.39 -3.75 -26.20
C LYS A 892 -22.45 -2.37 -26.90
N VAL A 893 -23.48 -2.13 -27.72
CA VAL A 893 -23.70 -0.88 -28.46
C VAL A 893 -24.80 -0.08 -27.75
N GLN A 894 -24.54 1.20 -27.49
CA GLN A 894 -25.47 2.08 -26.79
C GLN A 894 -26.36 2.85 -27.79
N PRO A 895 -27.65 3.05 -27.49
CA PRO A 895 -28.62 3.68 -28.40
C PRO A 895 -28.49 5.21 -28.56
N ALA A 896 -27.49 5.84 -27.95
CA ALA A 896 -27.16 7.26 -28.11
C ALA A 896 -25.68 7.45 -28.45
N TYR A 897 -25.35 8.59 -29.10
CA TYR A 897 -23.97 8.98 -29.38
C TYR A 897 -23.37 9.93 -28.32
N GLY A 898 -24.16 10.80 -27.70
CA GLY A 898 -23.67 11.79 -26.73
C GLY A 898 -23.56 11.23 -25.30
N LEU A 899 -24.69 10.74 -24.77
CA LEU A 899 -24.79 10.12 -23.45
C LEU A 899 -25.91 9.07 -23.43
N TRP A 900 -25.59 7.88 -22.92
CA TRP A 900 -26.60 6.89 -22.51
C TRP A 900 -26.60 6.76 -20.98
N ALA A 901 -27.80 6.83 -20.38
CA ALA A 901 -28.02 6.72 -18.95
C ALA A 901 -29.09 5.64 -18.65
N ARG A 902 -28.77 4.69 -17.76
CA ARG A 902 -29.68 3.67 -17.22
C ARG A 902 -29.67 3.66 -15.68
N HIS A 903 -30.84 3.53 -15.06
CA HIS A 903 -31.03 3.53 -13.60
C HIS A 903 -30.36 4.75 -12.92
N VAL A 904 -30.80 5.96 -13.30
CA VAL A 904 -30.25 7.23 -12.79
C VAL A 904 -31.34 8.08 -12.14
N GLU A 905 -31.04 8.72 -11.01
CA GLU A 905 -31.99 9.56 -10.27
C GLU A 905 -31.38 10.95 -10.04
N GLY A 906 -32.01 12.00 -10.57
CA GLY A 906 -31.47 13.37 -10.49
C GLY A 906 -30.27 13.62 -11.41
N LEU A 907 -30.46 13.47 -12.73
CA LEU A 907 -29.46 13.83 -13.74
C LEU A 907 -29.60 15.32 -14.12
N SER A 908 -28.50 16.07 -14.24
CA SER A 908 -28.50 17.43 -14.77
C SER A 908 -27.47 17.62 -15.89
N ILE A 909 -27.86 18.34 -16.95
CA ILE A 909 -27.00 18.66 -18.10
C ILE A 909 -27.19 20.13 -18.45
N GLN A 910 -26.16 20.96 -18.23
CA GLN A 910 -26.23 22.42 -18.31
C GLN A 910 -25.11 23.00 -19.17
N GLU A 911 -25.37 24.08 -19.92
CA GLU A 911 -24.41 24.81 -20.78
C GLU A 911 -23.60 23.93 -21.76
N SER A 912 -24.09 22.72 -22.05
CA SER A 912 -23.32 21.66 -22.69
C SER A 912 -23.59 21.56 -24.20
N SER A 913 -22.76 20.82 -24.94
CA SER A 913 -23.00 20.58 -26.37
C SER A 913 -22.63 19.17 -26.84
N PHE A 914 -23.39 18.67 -27.81
CA PHE A 914 -23.25 17.31 -28.33
C PHE A 914 -23.38 17.32 -29.85
N ARG A 915 -22.34 16.92 -30.56
CA ARG A 915 -22.30 16.84 -32.03
C ARG A 915 -21.44 15.67 -32.49
N TYR A 916 -21.54 15.33 -33.77
CA TYR A 916 -20.70 14.32 -34.43
C TYR A 916 -19.91 14.94 -35.61
N GLU A 917 -18.86 14.26 -36.07
CA GLU A 917 -18.14 14.58 -37.31
C GLU A 917 -18.86 13.97 -38.54
N LYS A 918 -19.21 12.68 -38.49
CA LYS A 918 -20.02 11.96 -39.50
C LYS A 918 -21.43 11.73 -38.95
N ARG A 919 -22.48 11.80 -39.79
CA ARG A 919 -23.87 11.55 -39.34
C ARG A 919 -23.96 10.28 -38.49
N ASP A 920 -24.44 10.44 -37.27
CA ASP A 920 -24.82 9.34 -36.38
C ASP A 920 -26.33 9.38 -36.19
N SER A 921 -27.01 8.30 -36.59
CA SER A 921 -28.47 8.23 -36.58
C SER A 921 -29.04 7.70 -35.25
N ARG A 922 -28.19 7.52 -34.23
CA ARG A 922 -28.63 7.29 -32.83
C ARG A 922 -29.25 8.55 -32.23
N PHE A 923 -29.85 8.42 -31.04
CA PHE A 923 -30.27 9.58 -30.27
C PHE A 923 -29.06 10.40 -29.79
N VAL A 924 -29.26 11.67 -29.46
CA VAL A 924 -28.22 12.49 -28.83
C VAL A 924 -28.03 12.03 -27.38
N LEU A 925 -29.15 11.86 -26.68
CA LEU A 925 -29.23 11.34 -25.31
C LEU A 925 -30.21 10.16 -25.27
N TYR A 926 -29.95 9.13 -24.46
CA TYR A 926 -30.93 8.06 -24.22
C TYR A 926 -31.05 7.75 -22.73
N PHE A 927 -32.28 7.68 -22.24
CA PHE A 927 -32.62 7.49 -20.83
C PHE A 927 -33.44 6.20 -20.65
N ASP A 928 -32.98 5.28 -19.80
CA ASP A 928 -33.69 4.06 -19.43
C ASP A 928 -33.87 3.96 -17.91
N ASP A 929 -35.11 3.97 -17.42
CA ASP A 929 -35.43 4.11 -15.98
C ASP A 929 -34.66 5.27 -15.31
N VAL A 930 -34.74 6.45 -15.95
CA VAL A 930 -34.22 7.71 -15.39
C VAL A 930 -35.34 8.46 -14.68
N LYS A 931 -35.07 8.80 -13.42
CA LYS A 931 -36.00 9.45 -12.48
C LYS A 931 -35.58 10.89 -12.24
N SER A 932 -36.29 11.82 -12.86
CA SER A 932 -35.98 13.26 -12.91
C SER A 932 -34.66 13.58 -13.63
N ALA A 933 -34.76 14.33 -14.73
CA ALA A 933 -33.58 14.87 -15.41
C ALA A 933 -33.82 16.31 -15.88
N GLY A 934 -32.90 17.22 -15.56
CA GLY A 934 -32.97 18.63 -15.95
C GLY A 934 -31.91 18.97 -17.01
N ILE A 935 -32.35 19.24 -18.24
CA ILE A 935 -31.48 19.55 -19.37
C ILE A 935 -31.73 21.00 -19.82
N SER A 936 -30.73 21.87 -19.69
CA SER A 936 -30.88 23.31 -19.95
C SER A 936 -29.72 23.94 -20.72
N ASN A 937 -30.06 24.86 -21.63
CA ASN A 937 -29.10 25.70 -22.38
C ASN A 937 -28.12 24.89 -23.26
N ILE A 938 -28.52 23.70 -23.73
CA ILE A 938 -27.64 22.83 -24.54
C ILE A 938 -27.78 23.06 -26.05
N LYS A 939 -26.71 22.75 -26.79
CA LYS A 939 -26.64 22.79 -28.26
C LYS A 939 -26.38 21.40 -28.82
N VAL A 940 -27.22 20.91 -29.74
CA VAL A 940 -27.19 19.53 -30.23
C VAL A 940 -27.28 19.43 -31.76
N VAL A 941 -26.75 18.35 -32.34
CA VAL A 941 -27.07 17.93 -33.72
C VAL A 941 -28.02 16.74 -33.67
N LYS A 942 -29.12 16.80 -34.41
CA LYS A 942 -29.97 15.62 -34.66
C LYS A 942 -29.84 15.24 -36.13
N ALA A 943 -29.53 13.97 -36.42
CA ALA A 943 -29.59 13.45 -37.77
C ALA A 943 -31.03 13.55 -38.33
N ALA A 944 -31.21 13.80 -39.63
CA ALA A 944 -32.54 14.02 -40.20
C ALA A 944 -33.48 12.82 -40.05
N ASP A 945 -32.93 11.60 -40.07
CA ASP A 945 -33.62 10.31 -39.91
C ASP A 945 -33.87 9.90 -38.45
N ALA A 946 -33.17 10.51 -37.48
CA ALA A 946 -33.41 10.25 -36.05
C ALA A 946 -34.74 10.87 -35.58
N LEU A 947 -35.58 10.06 -34.92
CA LEU A 947 -36.96 10.44 -34.53
C LEU A 947 -37.03 11.64 -33.57
N SER A 948 -36.07 11.74 -32.65
CA SER A 948 -36.02 12.77 -31.61
C SER A 948 -34.57 13.07 -31.19
N ILE A 949 -34.38 14.12 -30.40
CA ILE A 949 -33.09 14.41 -29.74
C ILE A 949 -32.81 13.40 -28.62
N ILE A 950 -33.87 13.02 -27.89
CA ILE A 950 -33.79 12.17 -26.69
C ILE A 950 -34.67 10.93 -26.89
N GLY A 951 -34.07 9.75 -26.77
CA GLY A 951 -34.81 8.49 -26.65
C GLY A 951 -35.08 8.15 -25.19
N GLN A 952 -36.23 7.53 -24.90
CA GLN A 952 -36.64 7.24 -23.52
C GLN A 952 -37.26 5.84 -23.41
N ASN A 953 -36.93 5.14 -22.33
CA ASN A 953 -37.58 3.91 -21.86
C ASN A 953 -37.83 4.06 -20.34
N ARG A 954 -39.03 3.72 -19.86
CA ARG A 954 -39.40 3.73 -18.42
C ARG A 954 -39.00 5.00 -17.62
N SER A 955 -38.79 6.14 -18.29
CA SER A 955 -38.19 7.35 -17.70
C SER A 955 -39.22 8.45 -17.48
N PHE A 956 -39.07 9.22 -16.39
CA PHE A 956 -40.09 10.16 -15.91
C PHE A 956 -39.45 11.45 -15.35
N GLY A 957 -40.18 12.56 -15.39
CA GLY A 957 -39.71 13.85 -14.84
C GLY A 957 -38.60 14.52 -15.65
N ILE A 958 -38.55 14.27 -16.98
CA ILE A 958 -37.56 14.88 -17.87
C ILE A 958 -37.99 16.30 -18.23
N GLN A 959 -37.16 17.30 -17.89
CA GLN A 959 -37.41 18.72 -18.11
C GLN A 959 -36.39 19.29 -19.10
N LEU A 960 -36.88 19.97 -20.14
CA LEU A 960 -36.07 20.56 -21.20
C LEU A 960 -36.22 22.09 -21.22
N LYS A 961 -35.11 22.82 -21.35
CA LYS A 961 -35.10 24.29 -21.41
C LYS A 961 -34.03 24.79 -22.39
N ASN A 962 -34.39 25.75 -23.24
CA ASN A 962 -33.45 26.46 -24.13
C ASN A 962 -32.57 25.51 -24.97
N ILE A 963 -33.20 24.54 -25.64
CA ILE A 963 -32.50 23.55 -26.48
C ILE A 963 -32.33 24.12 -27.90
N VAL A 964 -31.10 24.22 -28.39
CA VAL A 964 -30.80 24.59 -29.77
C VAL A 964 -30.45 23.33 -30.55
N CYS A 965 -31.28 22.96 -31.54
CA CYS A 965 -31.08 21.78 -32.37
C CYS A 965 -30.68 22.18 -33.80
N TYR A 966 -29.51 21.74 -34.23
CA TYR A 966 -29.13 21.75 -35.65
C TYR A 966 -29.61 20.45 -36.31
N GLN A 967 -30.07 20.51 -37.56
CA GLN A 967 -30.45 19.32 -38.34
C GLN A 967 -29.27 18.88 -39.22
N ASP A 968 -28.87 17.61 -39.10
CA ASP A 968 -27.74 16.94 -39.75
C ASP A 968 -26.34 17.53 -39.53
N GLU A 969 -26.16 18.84 -39.59
CA GLU A 969 -24.85 19.51 -39.59
C GLU A 969 -24.76 20.61 -38.52
N TRP A 970 -23.71 20.59 -37.70
CA TRP A 970 -23.48 21.60 -36.66
C TRP A 970 -23.42 23.03 -37.22
N GLY A 971 -24.17 23.95 -36.62
CA GLY A 971 -24.22 25.35 -37.02
C GLY A 971 -25.19 25.67 -38.17
N LYS A 972 -25.73 24.66 -38.88
CA LYS A 972 -26.70 24.86 -39.98
C LYS A 972 -28.14 24.61 -39.50
N SER A 973 -29.08 25.33 -40.11
CA SER A 973 -30.54 25.16 -39.89
C SER A 973 -30.95 25.05 -38.40
N PRO A 974 -30.59 26.04 -37.54
CA PRO A 974 -30.91 26.00 -36.11
C PRO A 974 -32.41 26.09 -35.86
N ALA A 975 -33.01 25.01 -35.38
CA ALA A 975 -34.33 25.00 -34.79
C ALA A 975 -34.23 25.39 -33.30
N MET A 976 -34.73 26.58 -32.95
CA MET A 976 -34.98 26.95 -31.56
C MET A 976 -36.28 26.30 -31.09
N GLY A 977 -36.14 25.14 -30.43
CA GLY A 977 -37.27 24.40 -29.89
C GLY A 977 -37.57 24.79 -28.45
N ALA A 978 -38.65 25.54 -28.23
CA ALA A 978 -39.28 25.65 -26.91
C ALA A 978 -40.03 24.34 -26.59
N VAL A 979 -39.29 23.26 -26.35
CA VAL A 979 -39.85 21.92 -26.08
C VAL A 979 -40.34 21.82 -24.63
N SER A 980 -41.46 22.47 -24.33
CA SER A 980 -42.22 22.21 -23.11
C SER A 980 -43.03 20.92 -23.26
N SER A 981 -42.43 19.79 -22.91
CA SER A 981 -43.18 18.55 -22.67
C SER A 981 -44.11 18.71 -21.46
N ARG A 982 -45.29 18.08 -21.56
CA ARG A 982 -46.12 17.73 -20.39
C ARG A 982 -45.56 16.49 -19.72
#